data_AF-A0A933CBJ8-F1
#
_entry.id   AF-A0A933CBJ8-F1
#
_cell.length_a   1.000
_cell.length_b   1.000
_cell.length_c   1.000
_cell.angle_alpha   90.00
_cell.angle_beta   90.00
_cell.angle_gamma   90.00
#
_symmetry.space_group_name_H-M   'P 1'
#
loop_
_entity.id
_entity.type
_entity.pdbx_description
1 polymer ?
#
loop_
_entity_poly.entity_id
_entity_poly.type
_entity_poly.pdbx_seq_one_letter_code
_entity_poly.pdbx_strand_id
1 'polypeptide(L)'
;MRIFLLLALLAAPALAAFEDLGAGARAPGMGDAFTAVADDVYAMHYNPAGLGALERPELGLTYARLYAGLADGSNLGQTSLAFAQPLNAGRWGALGAAWQELRLDAAYAERSVALSYGRAAWRSPRWGALYLGGQVRSLSRGFQPGPEADNAFDHGAAVGAPDPALQGSRRRSAIAADAGLLLRAPKRYALGLSVSQLNEPDIGFAGPEKLPLRARAALSYKSLWMVLAAEARHERAANGRATRQFVLAGERSFPSLDLGELGVRASIGVGEVDFREATVGLSYAINKIRADYAFLMPIAGVAGTVGVHRVGLSFLFGALSAEEQYARELLGEVEARRHRRAEAPGLAPERPEVPPSLESPRVEAVRAHIERGEFLAAQRALEAALQGARSAPTLEHLQRRLRLVAAAYPDVLEPREPWRRTLRDGCRDLLFDHDRKAMLRLAYAASLAPADERLGRLLADVEAETGLRAEKPAKGFDLLQTKHQRSSQAFARRDYQTAFEEARDAQELAPDDPKALKRLGSALFMLSHHFEAIAAWESALELERSPVERANLQGYIERSKKALEAGAKPEPAKPRAAAAAAPQPRAPALDPRAVERLYQQGMERYARGELDQAAAAFERILASEPRNAPALKALERIRRSRR
;
A
#
# COMPACT_ATOMS: atom_id res chain seq x y z
N MET A 1 52.40 10.58 49.18
CA MET A 1 51.09 10.93 49.77
C MET A 1 50.68 12.38 49.47
N ARG A 2 50.75 12.84 48.20
CA ARG A 2 50.30 14.17 47.76
C ARG A 2 49.64 14.20 46.35
N ILE A 3 49.62 13.06 45.65
CA ILE A 3 49.04 12.95 44.29
C ILE A 3 47.61 12.35 44.31
N PHE A 4 47.20 11.69 45.39
CA PHE A 4 45.83 11.16 45.53
C PHE A 4 44.79 12.18 46.02
N LEU A 5 45.21 13.35 46.52
CA LEU A 5 44.30 14.41 47.00
C LEU A 5 43.88 15.42 45.90
N LEU A 6 44.51 15.39 44.73
CA LEU A 6 44.19 16.30 43.61
C LEU A 6 43.18 15.73 42.61
N LEU A 7 42.88 14.42 42.66
CA LEU A 7 41.83 13.78 41.87
C LEU A 7 40.46 13.80 42.55
N ALA A 8 40.38 14.17 43.83
CA ALA A 8 39.12 14.31 44.58
C ALA A 8 38.41 15.66 44.35
N LEU A 9 39.06 16.63 43.69
CA LEU A 9 38.52 17.99 43.44
C LEU A 9 37.92 18.17 42.03
N LEU A 10 37.79 17.10 41.24
CA LEU A 10 37.15 17.08 39.92
C LEU A 10 35.81 16.32 39.91
N ALA A 11 35.13 16.21 41.05
CA ALA A 11 33.72 15.89 41.07
C ALA A 11 32.94 17.12 40.55
N ALA A 12 32.79 17.23 39.24
CA ALA A 12 31.87 18.21 38.66
C ALA A 12 30.47 17.96 39.25
N PRO A 13 29.72 19.01 39.63
CA PRO A 13 28.37 18.83 40.11
C PRO A 13 27.55 18.10 39.05
N ALA A 14 27.01 16.94 39.41
CA ALA A 14 26.09 16.21 38.56
C ALA A 14 24.76 16.99 38.53
N LEU A 15 24.46 17.62 37.39
CA LEU A 15 23.16 18.22 37.11
C LEU A 15 22.24 17.08 36.67
N ALA A 16 21.45 16.53 37.60
CA ALA A 16 20.69 15.30 37.38
C ALA A 16 19.16 15.50 37.46
N ALA A 17 18.68 16.74 37.37
CA ALA A 17 17.25 17.04 37.48
C ALA A 17 16.60 17.22 36.11
N PHE A 18 15.40 16.64 35.93
CA PHE A 18 14.62 16.74 34.69
C PHE A 18 15.39 16.29 33.44
N GLU A 19 16.09 15.17 33.57
CA GLU A 19 16.72 14.48 32.44
C GLU A 19 15.71 14.18 31.32
N ASP A 20 16.17 14.25 30.08
CA ASP A 20 15.31 13.99 28.93
C ASP A 20 15.13 12.50 28.71
N LEU A 21 14.16 11.93 29.40
CA LEU A 21 13.86 10.50 29.32
C LEU A 21 12.86 10.19 28.19
N GLY A 22 12.37 11.18 27.45
CA GLY A 22 11.31 10.99 26.45
C GLY A 22 9.91 10.76 27.04
N ALA A 23 8.88 10.85 26.19
CA ALA A 23 7.46 10.69 26.54
C ALA A 23 6.76 9.71 25.58
N GLY A 24 5.79 8.95 26.09
CA GLY A 24 5.16 7.87 25.32
C GLY A 24 6.02 6.60 25.30
N ALA A 25 5.62 5.62 24.49
CA ALA A 25 6.43 4.45 24.17
C ALA A 25 6.84 4.41 22.69
N ARG A 26 6.01 4.94 21.77
CA ARG A 26 6.34 4.99 20.34
C ARG A 26 7.61 5.79 20.04
N ALA A 27 7.69 7.03 20.53
CA ALA A 27 8.85 7.89 20.31
C ALA A 27 10.15 7.35 20.96
N PRO A 28 10.15 6.87 22.22
CA PRO A 28 11.31 6.20 22.79
C PRO A 28 11.73 4.92 22.07
N GLY A 29 10.79 4.16 21.49
CA GLY A 29 11.14 3.03 20.61
C GLY A 29 11.73 3.43 19.25
N MET A 30 11.74 4.73 18.94
CA MET A 30 12.51 5.35 17.85
C MET A 30 13.75 6.08 18.38
N GLY A 31 14.21 5.77 19.61
CA GLY A 31 15.32 6.45 20.27
C GLY A 31 15.07 7.94 20.42
N ASP A 32 13.82 8.35 20.61
CA ASP A 32 13.37 9.74 20.71
C ASP A 32 13.55 10.59 19.44
N ALA A 33 13.82 9.98 18.27
CA ALA A 33 13.92 10.67 16.99
C ALA A 33 12.52 11.01 16.43
N PHE A 34 11.83 11.94 17.10
CA PHE A 34 10.42 12.20 16.90
C PHE A 34 10.09 13.67 16.58
N THR A 35 11.06 14.58 16.64
CA THR A 35 10.84 16.05 16.48
C THR A 35 10.23 16.42 15.12
N ALA A 36 10.58 15.70 14.05
CA ALA A 36 10.01 15.87 12.70
C ALA A 36 8.83 14.94 12.39
N VAL A 37 8.62 13.89 13.19
CA VAL A 37 7.47 12.98 13.06
C VAL A 37 6.26 13.64 13.73
N ALA A 38 6.35 13.86 15.05
CA ALA A 38 5.48 14.71 15.87
C ALA A 38 4.00 14.65 15.45
N ASP A 39 3.46 13.43 15.31
CA ASP A 39 2.14 13.16 14.72
C ASP A 39 1.16 12.49 15.69
N ASP A 40 1.45 12.51 16.99
CA ASP A 40 0.55 12.07 18.06
C ASP A 40 0.58 13.03 19.26
N VAL A 41 -0.25 12.75 20.27
CA VAL A 41 -0.35 13.52 21.52
C VAL A 41 1.00 13.75 22.22
N TYR A 42 1.98 12.86 22.08
CA TYR A 42 3.29 13.01 22.73
C TYR A 42 4.18 14.03 22.01
N ALA A 43 3.79 14.52 20.83
CA ALA A 43 4.46 15.64 20.15
C ALA A 43 4.67 16.85 21.07
N MET A 44 3.82 17.03 22.09
CA MET A 44 3.99 18.06 23.13
C MET A 44 5.37 18.07 23.81
N HIS A 45 6.00 16.91 23.99
CA HIS A 45 7.32 16.77 24.61
C HIS A 45 8.47 17.04 23.62
N TYR A 46 8.27 16.63 22.36
CA TYR A 46 9.34 16.63 21.34
C TYR A 46 9.31 17.87 20.44
N ASN A 47 8.13 18.28 19.99
CA ASN A 47 7.92 19.45 19.16
C ASN A 47 6.46 19.94 19.26
N PRO A 48 6.16 20.98 20.05
CA PRO A 48 4.79 21.46 20.25
C PRO A 48 4.11 21.96 18.95
N ALA A 49 4.86 22.25 17.88
CA ALA A 49 4.27 22.56 16.58
C ALA A 49 3.51 21.37 15.97
N GLY A 50 3.90 20.13 16.31
CA GLY A 50 3.24 18.90 15.86
C GLY A 50 1.76 18.82 16.26
N LEU A 51 1.39 19.43 17.39
CA LEU A 51 -0.01 19.53 17.81
C LEU A 51 -0.90 20.17 16.73
N GLY A 52 -0.36 21.14 15.99
CA GLY A 52 -1.11 21.82 14.93
C GLY A 52 -1.47 20.92 13.74
N ALA A 53 -0.84 19.75 13.63
CA ALA A 53 -1.10 18.73 12.61
C ALA A 53 -2.06 17.62 13.09
N LEU A 54 -2.45 17.60 14.37
CA LEU A 54 -3.44 16.65 14.88
C LEU A 54 -4.84 17.01 14.38
N GLU A 55 -5.55 16.01 13.84
CA GLU A 55 -6.89 16.20 13.27
C GLU A 55 -8.00 15.81 14.24
N ARG A 56 -7.71 14.97 15.23
CA ARG A 56 -8.69 14.48 16.21
C ARG A 56 -8.17 14.54 17.65
N PRO A 57 -9.06 14.56 18.66
CA PRO A 57 -8.61 14.55 20.03
C PRO A 57 -7.93 13.24 20.39
N GLU A 58 -6.88 13.31 21.19
CA GLU A 58 -6.07 12.15 21.58
C GLU A 58 -5.75 12.19 23.07
N LEU A 59 -5.83 11.05 23.74
CA LEU A 59 -5.41 10.83 25.12
C LEU A 59 -4.30 9.79 25.12
N GLY A 60 -3.18 10.08 25.77
CA GLY A 60 -2.05 9.19 25.95
C GLY A 60 -1.78 8.91 27.43
N LEU A 61 -1.54 7.65 27.76
CA LEU A 61 -1.12 7.16 29.07
C LEU A 61 0.16 6.37 28.89
N THR A 62 1.17 6.58 29.71
CA THR A 62 2.42 5.82 29.64
C THR A 62 2.95 5.51 31.02
N TYR A 63 3.50 4.31 31.17
CA TYR A 63 4.33 3.92 32.30
C TYR A 63 5.66 3.36 31.78
N ALA A 64 6.75 3.81 32.38
CA ALA A 64 8.09 3.39 32.09
C ALA A 64 8.76 2.88 33.35
N ARG A 65 9.29 1.66 33.28
CA ARG A 65 10.23 1.13 34.26
C ARG A 65 11.64 1.38 33.75
N LEU A 66 12.34 2.29 34.41
CA LEU A 66 13.67 2.74 33.99
C LEU A 66 14.73 1.85 34.66
N TYR A 67 15.72 1.41 33.88
CA TYR A 67 16.89 0.65 34.35
C TYR A 67 16.50 -0.53 35.25
N ALA A 68 15.69 -1.45 34.75
CA ALA A 68 15.26 -2.61 35.52
C ALA A 68 16.47 -3.46 35.97
N GLY A 69 16.47 -3.94 37.21
CA GLY A 69 17.55 -4.79 37.73
C GLY A 69 18.78 -4.05 38.27
N LEU A 70 18.67 -2.77 38.63
CA LEU A 70 19.73 -2.06 39.36
C LEU A 70 20.13 -2.82 40.64
N ALA A 71 21.45 -2.90 40.87
CA ALA A 71 22.04 -3.70 41.96
C ALA A 71 21.71 -3.18 43.37
N ASP A 72 21.36 -1.91 43.49
CA ASP A 72 20.94 -1.26 44.73
C ASP A 72 19.45 -1.50 45.07
N GLY A 73 18.71 -2.19 44.21
CA GLY A 73 17.27 -2.41 44.37
C GLY A 73 16.40 -1.19 44.05
N SER A 74 16.98 -0.11 43.50
CA SER A 74 16.26 1.12 43.20
C SER A 74 15.13 0.91 42.19
N ASN A 75 13.99 1.54 42.48
CA ASN A 75 12.74 1.37 41.75
C ASN A 75 12.38 2.66 40.99
N LEU A 76 13.14 2.94 39.92
CA LEU A 76 12.98 4.16 39.13
C LEU A 76 11.83 3.99 38.12
N GLY A 77 10.80 4.81 38.24
CA GLY A 77 9.61 4.75 37.40
C GLY A 77 9.20 6.12 36.87
N GLN A 78 8.70 6.17 35.65
CA GLN A 78 8.14 7.37 35.06
C GLN A 78 6.71 7.10 34.59
N THR A 79 5.78 7.98 34.95
CA THR A 79 4.38 7.93 34.52
C THR A 79 4.04 9.20 33.78
N SER A 80 3.29 9.12 32.69
CA SER A 80 2.79 10.30 32.00
C SER A 80 1.37 10.14 31.49
N LEU A 81 0.68 11.28 31.44
CA LEU A 81 -0.68 11.48 30.93
C LEU A 81 -0.62 12.68 29.98
N ALA A 82 -1.16 12.55 28.79
CA ALA A 82 -1.22 13.66 27.83
C ALA A 82 -2.58 13.68 27.13
N PHE A 83 -3.12 14.87 26.89
CA PHE A 83 -4.36 15.05 26.15
C PHE A 83 -4.21 16.20 25.15
N ALA A 84 -4.66 15.99 23.92
CA ALA A 84 -4.68 17.00 22.88
C ALA A 84 -6.09 17.15 22.32
N GLN A 85 -6.49 18.41 22.11
CA GLN A 85 -7.79 18.80 21.57
C GLN A 85 -7.58 19.74 20.37
N PRO A 86 -7.77 19.24 19.14
CA PRO A 86 -7.88 20.09 17.97
C PRO A 86 -9.10 21.02 18.07
N LEU A 87 -8.89 22.30 17.73
CA LEU A 87 -9.90 23.35 17.78
C LEU A 87 -10.49 23.57 16.39
N ASN A 88 -11.83 23.51 16.29
CA ASN A 88 -12.57 23.67 15.04
C ASN A 88 -12.01 22.77 13.91
N ALA A 89 -11.94 21.46 14.18
CA ALA A 89 -11.35 20.45 13.30
C ALA A 89 -9.90 20.80 12.85
N GLY A 90 -9.11 21.41 13.74
CA GLY A 90 -7.72 21.79 13.47
C GLY A 90 -7.53 23.13 12.74
N ARG A 91 -8.63 23.82 12.35
CA ARG A 91 -8.54 25.13 11.67
C ARG A 91 -7.87 26.20 12.55
N TRP A 92 -8.11 26.13 13.86
CA TRP A 92 -7.54 27.09 14.82
C TRP A 92 -6.32 26.52 15.57
N GLY A 93 -5.76 25.40 15.11
CA GLY A 93 -4.71 24.67 15.79
C GLY A 93 -5.25 23.68 16.82
N ALA A 94 -4.43 23.28 17.76
CA ALA A 94 -4.78 22.37 18.84
C ALA A 94 -4.18 22.83 20.17
N LEU A 95 -4.93 22.59 21.25
CA LEU A 95 -4.45 22.73 22.62
C LEU A 95 -4.01 21.37 23.15
N GLY A 96 -2.98 21.36 23.99
CA GLY A 96 -2.53 20.16 24.67
C GLY A 96 -2.31 20.41 26.16
N ALA A 97 -2.59 19.41 26.99
CA ALA A 97 -2.23 19.37 28.40
C ALA A 97 -1.51 18.06 28.72
N ALA A 98 -0.40 18.12 29.44
CA ALA A 98 0.37 16.93 29.80
C ALA A 98 0.82 16.99 31.26
N TRP A 99 0.86 15.83 31.90
CA TRP A 99 1.42 15.62 33.23
C TRP A 99 2.42 14.48 33.16
N GLN A 100 3.58 14.65 33.78
CA GLN A 100 4.62 13.62 33.85
C GLN A 100 5.23 13.61 35.24
N GLU A 101 5.48 12.42 35.76
CA GLU A 101 6.14 12.22 37.04
C GLU A 101 7.25 11.17 36.90
N LEU A 102 8.48 11.54 37.27
CA LEU A 102 9.56 10.60 37.55
C LEU A 102 9.61 10.39 39.06
N ARG A 103 9.72 9.14 39.49
CA ARG A 103 9.77 8.79 40.91
C ARG A 103 10.81 7.71 41.16
N LEU A 104 11.60 7.91 42.20
CA LEU A 104 12.47 6.91 42.82
C LEU A 104 11.86 6.53 44.16
N ASP A 105 11.02 5.50 44.12
CA ASP A 105 10.25 5.00 45.25
C ASP A 105 9.61 6.13 46.12
N ALA A 106 9.86 6.15 47.43
CA ALA A 106 9.44 7.26 48.28
C ALA A 106 10.45 8.42 48.27
N ALA A 107 11.74 8.18 48.01
CA ALA A 107 12.80 9.14 48.31
C ALA A 107 12.78 10.41 47.46
N TYR A 108 12.48 10.31 46.15
CA TYR A 108 12.57 11.43 45.21
C TYR A 108 11.45 11.44 44.17
N ALA A 109 10.94 12.62 43.85
CA ALA A 109 9.98 12.81 42.78
C ALA A 109 10.22 14.10 41.99
N GLU A 110 10.13 13.99 40.68
CA GLU A 110 10.06 15.11 39.74
C GLU A 110 8.71 15.11 39.06
N ARG A 111 8.08 16.27 38.98
CA ARG A 111 6.77 16.44 38.34
C ARG A 111 6.83 17.58 37.35
N SER A 112 6.21 17.37 36.20
CA SER A 112 5.94 18.43 35.25
C SER A 112 4.47 18.45 34.84
N VAL A 113 3.91 19.65 34.70
CA VAL A 113 2.59 19.91 34.13
C VAL A 113 2.79 20.89 32.98
N ALA A 114 2.32 20.55 31.78
CA ALA A 114 2.51 21.36 30.60
C ALA A 114 1.19 21.75 29.94
N LEU A 115 1.13 22.99 29.45
CA LEU A 115 0.10 23.47 28.54
C LEU A 115 0.76 23.86 27.23
N SER A 116 0.23 23.36 26.12
CA SER A 116 0.80 23.54 24.79
C SER A 116 -0.25 24.04 23.81
N TYR A 117 0.24 24.78 22.81
CA TYR A 117 -0.56 25.18 21.66
C TYR A 117 0.26 25.04 20.38
N GLY A 118 -0.34 24.47 19.34
CA GLY A 118 0.27 24.34 18.02
C GLY A 118 -0.71 24.69 16.91
N ARG A 119 -0.22 25.35 15.85
CA ARG A 119 -1.06 25.78 14.73
C ARG A 119 -0.27 25.88 13.42
N ALA A 120 -0.95 25.63 12.30
CA ALA A 120 -0.43 25.97 10.99
C ALA A 120 -0.33 27.48 10.79
N ALA A 121 0.88 27.97 10.58
CA ALA A 121 1.16 29.35 10.18
C ALA A 121 0.89 29.55 8.68
N TRP A 122 1.19 28.54 7.86
CA TRP A 122 1.03 28.61 6.41
C TRP A 122 0.73 27.25 5.80
N ARG A 123 -0.10 27.23 4.75
CA ARG A 123 -0.42 26.03 3.95
C ARG A 123 -0.40 26.40 2.47
N SER A 124 0.28 25.60 1.65
CA SER A 124 0.38 25.75 0.21
C SER A 124 0.38 24.38 -0.48
N PRO A 125 -0.40 24.19 -1.55
CA PRO A 125 -0.35 22.94 -2.33
C PRO A 125 1.03 22.63 -2.90
N ARG A 126 1.84 23.65 -3.20
CA ARG A 126 3.17 23.50 -3.84
C ARG A 126 4.30 23.23 -2.84
N TRP A 127 4.19 23.78 -1.63
CA TRP A 127 5.28 23.79 -0.64
C TRP A 127 4.95 23.06 0.66
N GLY A 128 3.70 22.62 0.84
CA GLY A 128 3.25 21.90 2.02
C GLY A 128 2.73 22.83 3.11
N ALA A 129 2.97 22.49 4.38
CA ALA A 129 2.45 23.22 5.53
C ALA A 129 3.54 23.51 6.57
N LEU A 130 3.57 24.75 7.05
CA LEU A 130 4.43 25.21 8.15
C LEU A 130 3.58 25.36 9.41
N TYR A 131 4.01 24.70 10.48
CA TYR A 131 3.41 24.73 11.81
C TYR A 131 4.35 25.38 12.81
N LEU A 132 3.77 26.14 13.74
CA LEU A 132 4.43 26.74 14.87
C LEU A 132 3.74 26.25 16.14
N GLY A 133 4.51 26.09 17.21
CA GLY A 133 3.94 25.74 18.50
C GLY A 133 4.78 26.25 19.67
N GLY A 134 4.13 26.38 20.81
CA GLY A 134 4.73 26.77 22.07
C GLY A 134 4.15 25.99 23.23
N GLN A 135 4.92 25.89 24.30
CA GLN A 135 4.52 25.22 25.53
C GLN A 135 5.05 25.98 26.74
N VAL A 136 4.25 25.99 27.81
CA VAL A 136 4.67 26.41 29.15
C VAL A 136 4.54 25.22 30.08
N ARG A 137 5.58 24.98 30.88
CA ARG A 137 5.67 23.82 31.76
C ARG A 137 5.97 24.25 33.19
N SER A 138 5.12 23.87 34.13
CA SER A 138 5.41 23.95 35.55
C SER A 138 6.22 22.72 35.95
N LEU A 139 7.41 22.97 36.48
CA LEU A 139 8.34 21.96 36.99
C LEU A 139 8.29 21.99 38.51
N SER A 140 8.30 20.83 39.16
CA SER A 140 8.60 20.74 40.58
C SER A 140 9.35 19.47 40.92
N ARG A 141 10.42 19.57 41.70
CA ARG A 141 11.15 18.43 42.25
C ARG A 141 11.11 18.46 43.78
N GLY A 142 11.16 17.30 44.41
CA GLY A 142 11.21 17.22 45.86
C GLY A 142 11.70 15.88 46.39
N PHE A 143 12.13 15.93 47.64
CA PHE A 143 12.67 14.81 48.40
C PHE A 143 11.78 14.49 49.60
N GLN A 144 11.62 13.20 49.91
CA GLN A 144 11.02 12.79 51.18
C GLN A 144 12.06 12.78 52.29
N PRO A 145 11.66 13.04 53.55
CA PRO A 145 12.54 12.89 54.70
C PRO A 145 12.98 11.43 54.85
N GLY A 146 14.27 11.22 54.99
CA GLY A 146 14.88 9.93 55.31
C GLY A 146 16.08 10.12 56.23
N PRO A 147 16.61 9.04 56.85
CA PRO A 147 17.79 9.09 57.72
C PRO A 147 18.99 9.82 57.09
N GLU A 148 19.12 9.74 55.77
CA GLU A 148 20.18 10.36 54.97
C GLU A 148 20.03 11.89 54.86
N ALA A 149 18.80 12.41 54.96
CA ALA A 149 18.55 13.86 54.98
C ALA A 149 18.83 14.47 56.37
N ASP A 150 18.58 13.70 57.42
CA ASP A 150 18.85 14.08 58.81
C ASP A 150 20.33 13.88 59.19
N ASN A 151 21.03 13.03 58.45
CA ASN A 151 22.44 12.73 58.62
C ASN A 151 23.14 12.62 57.25
N ALA A 152 23.59 13.77 56.75
CA ALA A 152 24.25 13.88 55.46
C ALA A 152 25.44 12.92 55.36
N PHE A 153 25.66 12.34 54.18
CA PHE A 153 26.83 11.51 53.92
C PHE A 153 27.85 12.30 53.12
N ASP A 154 29.10 12.27 53.57
CA ASP A 154 30.25 12.80 52.83
C ASP A 154 31.25 11.67 52.63
N HIS A 155 31.65 11.45 51.37
CA HIS A 155 32.58 10.39 50.96
C HIS A 155 32.34 9.00 51.58
N GLY A 156 31.07 8.62 51.75
CA GLY A 156 30.68 7.30 52.29
C GLY A 156 30.63 7.20 53.82
N ALA A 157 30.83 8.29 54.54
CA ALA A 157 30.67 8.38 55.99
C ALA A 157 29.55 9.36 56.36
N ALA A 158 28.78 9.03 57.39
CA ALA A 158 27.76 9.93 57.91
C ALA A 158 28.40 11.10 58.69
N VAL A 159 27.98 12.33 58.39
CA VAL A 159 28.57 13.59 58.88
C VAL A 159 28.04 13.98 60.26
N GLY A 160 26.96 13.35 60.73
CA GLY A 160 26.29 13.64 62.00
C GLY A 160 25.49 14.94 61.99
N ALA A 161 25.25 15.53 60.82
CA ALA A 161 24.52 16.78 60.65
C ALA A 161 23.53 16.70 59.48
N PRO A 162 22.38 17.39 59.52
CA PRO A 162 21.42 17.41 58.41
C PRO A 162 22.01 18.02 57.14
N ASP A 163 21.59 17.53 55.97
CA ASP A 163 22.06 18.03 54.67
C ASP A 163 21.72 19.53 54.49
N PRO A 164 22.72 20.43 54.37
CA PRO A 164 22.49 21.87 54.21
C PRO A 164 21.58 22.24 53.04
N ALA A 165 21.57 21.46 51.96
CA ALA A 165 20.71 21.68 50.81
C ALA A 165 19.24 21.28 51.07
N LEU A 166 18.99 20.38 52.02
CA LEU A 166 17.65 19.87 52.36
C LEU A 166 17.10 20.39 53.70
N GLN A 167 17.86 21.25 54.39
CA GLN A 167 17.43 21.95 55.61
C GLN A 167 16.32 22.99 55.36
N GLY A 168 16.22 23.51 54.13
CA GLY A 168 15.21 24.49 53.72
C GLY A 168 13.92 23.86 53.17
N SER A 169 13.34 24.48 52.14
CA SER A 169 12.20 23.88 51.43
C SER A 169 12.65 22.60 50.71
N ARG A 170 12.06 21.46 51.05
CA ARG A 170 12.32 20.15 50.42
C ARG A 170 11.63 19.97 49.07
N ARG A 171 10.96 21.01 48.59
CA ARG A 171 10.37 21.11 47.26
C ARG A 171 10.79 22.42 46.58
N ARG A 172 11.16 22.33 45.31
CA ARG A 172 11.45 23.48 44.44
C ARG A 172 10.59 23.41 43.20
N SER A 173 10.15 24.56 42.71
CA SER A 173 9.34 24.67 41.50
C SER A 173 9.84 25.79 40.60
N ALA A 174 9.71 25.60 39.29
CA ALA A 174 10.08 26.58 38.28
C ALA A 174 9.12 26.53 37.09
N ILE A 175 9.14 27.55 36.23
CA ILE A 175 8.38 27.57 34.98
C ILE A 175 9.38 27.48 33.83
N ALA A 176 9.14 26.56 32.89
CA ALA A 176 9.91 26.44 31.65
C ALA A 176 9.07 26.85 30.45
N ALA A 177 9.70 27.39 29.42
CA ALA A 177 9.10 27.73 28.15
C ALA A 177 9.79 26.98 27.00
N ASP A 178 8.98 26.40 26.10
CA ASP A 178 9.46 25.63 24.95
C ASP A 178 8.81 26.15 23.66
N ALA A 179 9.51 26.01 22.54
CA ALA A 179 9.04 26.41 21.22
C ALA A 179 9.36 25.34 20.16
N GLY A 180 8.56 25.33 19.10
CA GLY A 180 8.68 24.37 18.02
C GLY A 180 8.28 24.93 16.66
N LEU A 181 8.92 24.40 15.63
CA LEU A 181 8.61 24.62 14.22
C LEU A 181 8.57 23.26 13.52
N LEU A 182 7.57 23.05 12.65
CA LEU A 182 7.45 21.83 11.86
C LEU A 182 7.03 22.18 10.43
N LEU A 183 7.85 21.80 9.44
CA LEU A 183 7.53 21.93 8.03
C LEU A 183 7.21 20.55 7.47
N ARG A 184 5.98 20.33 6.98
CA ARG A 184 5.57 19.12 6.26
C ARG A 184 5.51 19.42 4.76
N ALA A 185 6.42 18.84 3.98
CA ALA A 185 6.52 19.05 2.54
C ALA A 185 5.69 18.02 1.72
N PRO A 186 5.25 18.34 0.49
CA PRO A 186 4.34 17.50 -0.29
C PRO A 186 4.89 16.11 -0.65
N LYS A 187 6.21 15.96 -0.74
CA LYS A 187 6.89 14.70 -1.08
C LYS A 187 7.06 13.76 0.14
N ARG A 188 6.21 13.90 1.16
CA ARG A 188 6.21 13.11 2.40
C ARG A 188 7.46 13.27 3.28
N TYR A 189 8.20 14.36 3.09
CA TYR A 189 9.31 14.75 3.97
C TYR A 189 8.82 15.75 5.01
N ALA A 190 9.38 15.72 6.21
CA ALA A 190 9.18 16.77 7.19
C ALA A 190 10.50 17.20 7.85
N LEU A 191 10.58 18.48 8.19
CA LEU A 191 11.68 19.09 8.94
C LEU A 191 11.12 19.62 10.27
N GLY A 192 11.74 19.21 11.37
CA GLY A 192 11.34 19.64 12.71
C GLY A 192 12.48 20.37 13.40
N LEU A 193 12.17 21.50 14.03
CA LEU A 193 13.05 22.20 14.96
C LEU A 193 12.31 22.39 16.27
N SER A 194 12.96 22.10 17.40
CA SER A 194 12.40 22.41 18.72
C SER A 194 13.48 22.90 19.66
N VAL A 195 13.12 23.86 20.51
CA VAL A 195 13.97 24.35 21.59
C VAL A 195 13.17 24.27 22.89
N SER A 196 13.71 23.54 23.87
CA SER A 196 13.13 23.40 25.20
C SER A 196 13.96 24.19 26.22
N GLN A 197 13.29 24.65 27.28
CA GLN A 197 13.88 25.38 28.40
C GLN A 197 14.55 26.69 27.92
N LEU A 198 13.84 27.44 27.06
CA LEU A 198 14.30 28.72 26.50
C LEU A 198 14.74 29.73 27.57
N ASN A 199 14.14 29.65 28.77
CA ASN A 199 14.41 30.52 29.89
C ASN A 199 15.35 29.90 30.96
N GLU A 200 15.97 28.74 30.69
CA GLU A 200 16.95 28.06 31.56
C GLU A 200 16.52 28.08 33.04
N PRO A 201 15.36 27.47 33.39
CA PRO A 201 14.73 27.61 34.70
C PRO A 201 15.62 27.08 35.82
N ASP A 202 15.62 27.79 36.95
CA ASP A 202 16.39 27.43 38.14
C ASP A 202 15.58 26.54 39.08
N ILE A 203 16.08 25.34 39.35
CA ILE A 203 15.45 24.34 40.23
C ILE A 203 16.26 24.07 41.50
N GLY A 204 17.31 24.85 41.76
CA GLY A 204 18.29 24.65 42.83
C GLY A 204 17.75 24.81 44.25
N PHE A 205 18.26 23.99 45.18
CA PHE A 205 17.88 24.04 46.60
C PHE A 205 18.71 25.06 47.40
N ALA A 206 20.04 24.96 47.35
CA ALA A 206 20.99 25.81 48.09
C ALA A 206 21.66 26.92 47.25
N GLY A 207 21.58 26.83 45.93
CA GLY A 207 22.19 27.78 44.99
C GLY A 207 21.61 27.60 43.58
N PRO A 208 22.00 28.42 42.59
CA PRO A 208 21.42 28.37 41.26
C PRO A 208 21.77 27.06 40.54
N GLU A 209 20.75 26.29 40.17
CA GLU A 209 20.84 25.06 39.40
C GLU A 209 19.91 25.18 38.19
N LYS A 210 20.42 25.87 37.17
CA LYS A 210 19.68 26.12 35.94
C LYS A 210 19.66 24.87 35.06
N LEU A 211 18.47 24.51 34.60
CA LEU A 211 18.31 23.44 33.64
C LEU A 211 18.90 23.80 32.26
N PRO A 212 19.44 22.82 31.52
CA PRO A 212 20.10 23.08 30.26
C PRO A 212 19.11 23.45 29.14
N LEU A 213 19.52 24.37 28.27
CA LEU A 213 18.79 24.64 27.03
C LEU A 213 18.99 23.47 26.07
N ARG A 214 17.89 22.90 25.55
CA ARG A 214 17.92 21.78 24.60
C ARG A 214 17.41 22.22 23.24
N ALA A 215 18.20 21.98 22.20
CA ALA A 215 17.81 22.22 20.82
C ALA A 215 17.82 20.91 20.03
N ARG A 216 16.77 20.68 19.25
CA ARG A 216 16.59 19.50 18.40
C ARG A 216 16.34 19.92 16.96
N ALA A 217 17.00 19.23 16.03
CA ALA A 217 16.77 19.36 14.60
C ALA A 217 16.58 17.97 13.98
N ALA A 218 15.51 17.78 13.22
CA ALA A 218 15.17 16.47 12.68
C ALA A 218 14.66 16.54 11.24
N LEU A 219 14.87 15.45 10.52
CA LEU A 219 14.32 15.15 9.20
C LEU A 219 13.57 13.83 9.30
N SER A 220 12.38 13.76 8.70
CA SER A 220 11.64 12.51 8.55
C SER A 220 11.14 12.30 7.12
N TYR A 221 10.97 11.04 6.74
CA TYR A 221 10.31 10.61 5.53
C TYR A 221 9.21 9.60 5.90
N LYS A 222 7.97 9.87 5.52
CA LYS A 222 6.81 9.01 5.79
C LYS A 222 6.31 8.38 4.49
N SER A 223 5.91 7.12 4.55
CA SER A 223 5.17 6.41 3.51
C SER A 223 3.98 5.69 4.15
N LEU A 224 3.16 5.00 3.35
CA LEU A 224 2.00 4.26 3.88
C LEU A 224 2.40 3.17 4.90
N TRP A 225 3.63 2.66 4.83
CA TRP A 225 4.04 1.52 5.65
C TRP A 225 5.44 1.66 6.23
N MET A 226 5.99 2.88 6.22
CA MET A 226 7.29 3.13 6.81
C MET A 226 7.46 4.59 7.20
N VAL A 227 8.14 4.83 8.31
CA VAL A 227 8.69 6.14 8.70
C VAL A 227 10.19 5.99 8.88
N LEU A 228 10.98 6.87 8.28
CA LEU A 228 12.41 7.01 8.55
C LEU A 228 12.63 8.37 9.22
N ALA A 229 13.45 8.41 10.26
CA ALA A 229 13.76 9.64 10.99
C ALA A 229 15.25 9.74 11.30
N ALA A 230 15.77 10.95 11.21
CA ALA A 230 17.11 11.33 11.64
C ALA A 230 16.99 12.56 12.53
N GLU A 231 17.62 12.56 13.69
CA GLU A 231 17.56 13.65 14.66
C GLU A 231 18.95 13.98 15.21
N ALA A 232 19.27 15.27 15.25
CA ALA A 232 20.43 15.83 15.92
C ALA A 232 19.96 16.61 17.15
N ARG A 233 20.60 16.36 18.29
CA ARG A 233 20.31 17.01 19.57
C ARG A 233 21.54 17.75 20.06
N HIS A 234 21.29 18.94 20.58
CA HIS A 234 22.29 19.77 21.21
C HIS A 234 21.76 20.23 22.56
N GLU A 235 22.50 19.93 23.61
CA GLU A 235 22.19 20.40 24.95
C GLU A 235 23.30 21.32 25.42
N ARG A 236 22.94 22.47 26.01
CA ARG A 236 23.87 23.43 26.57
C ARG A 236 23.51 23.70 28.02
N ALA A 237 24.36 23.25 28.93
CA ALA A 237 24.24 23.52 30.36
C ALA A 237 24.67 24.96 30.70
N ALA A 238 24.16 25.47 31.82
CA ALA A 238 24.44 26.83 32.28
C ALA A 238 25.92 27.10 32.61
N ASN A 239 26.70 26.03 32.85
CA ASN A 239 28.16 26.11 33.04
C ASN A 239 28.94 26.20 31.71
N GLY A 240 28.25 26.29 30.56
CA GLY A 240 28.86 26.38 29.23
C GLY A 240 29.25 25.04 28.62
N ARG A 241 29.13 23.92 29.35
CA ARG A 241 29.31 22.59 28.76
C ARG A 241 28.18 22.33 27.78
N ALA A 242 28.52 21.78 26.62
CA ALA A 242 27.56 21.34 25.64
C ALA A 242 27.79 19.89 25.27
N THR A 243 26.70 19.21 24.93
CA THR A 243 26.70 17.83 24.45
C THR A 243 25.97 17.75 23.12
N ARG A 244 26.34 16.75 22.32
CA ARG A 244 25.74 16.48 21.00
C ARG A 244 25.41 15.01 20.85
N GLN A 245 24.24 14.74 20.28
CA GLN A 245 23.75 13.38 20.04
C GLN A 245 23.10 13.30 18.66
N PHE A 246 23.20 12.13 18.04
CA PHE A 246 22.60 11.82 16.75
C PHE A 246 21.86 10.50 16.83
N VAL A 247 20.64 10.47 16.32
CA VAL A 247 19.79 9.27 16.31
C VAL A 247 19.25 9.02 14.91
N LEU A 248 19.30 7.77 14.48
CA LEU A 248 18.64 7.26 13.29
C LEU A 248 17.59 6.24 13.69
N ALA A 249 16.39 6.36 13.15
CA ALA A 249 15.28 5.47 13.47
C ALA A 249 14.47 5.08 12.23
N GLY A 250 13.93 3.87 12.28
CA GLY A 250 12.99 3.34 11.28
C GLY A 250 11.78 2.71 11.96
N GLU A 251 10.60 2.99 11.44
CA GLU A 251 9.34 2.35 11.80
C GLU A 251 8.76 1.70 10.54
N ARG A 252 8.31 0.45 10.65
CA ARG A 252 7.61 -0.30 9.62
C ARG A 252 6.20 -0.63 10.14
N SER A 253 5.19 -0.22 9.39
CA SER A 253 3.79 -0.55 9.69
C SER A 253 3.29 -1.68 8.78
N PHE A 254 2.53 -2.58 9.38
CA PHE A 254 1.82 -3.69 8.76
C PHE A 254 0.32 -3.49 9.02
N PRO A 255 -0.32 -2.58 8.28
CA PRO A 255 -1.75 -2.34 8.39
C PRO A 255 -2.56 -3.50 7.81
N SER A 256 -3.64 -3.87 8.50
CA SER A 256 -4.67 -4.82 8.06
C SER A 256 -6.05 -4.22 8.35
N LEU A 257 -7.02 -4.42 7.45
CA LEU A 257 -8.40 -3.95 7.67
C LEU A 257 -9.08 -4.68 8.83
N ASP A 258 -8.85 -5.99 8.97
CA ASP A 258 -9.54 -6.83 9.94
C ASP A 258 -8.82 -6.90 11.29
N LEU A 259 -7.49 -6.96 11.26
CA LEU A 259 -6.67 -7.21 12.45
C LEU A 259 -6.07 -5.95 13.05
N GLY A 260 -6.28 -4.77 12.45
CA GLY A 260 -5.64 -3.52 12.86
C GLY A 260 -4.22 -3.35 12.30
N GLU A 261 -3.46 -2.42 12.85
CA GLU A 261 -2.11 -2.08 12.41
C GLU A 261 -1.07 -2.56 13.42
N LEU A 262 -0.14 -3.41 12.96
CA LEU A 262 1.05 -3.77 13.72
C LEU A 262 2.22 -2.89 13.26
N GLY A 263 2.86 -2.16 14.18
CA GLY A 263 4.05 -1.38 13.93
C GLY A 263 5.27 -2.00 14.60
N VAL A 264 6.40 -2.05 13.91
CA VAL A 264 7.71 -2.42 14.47
C VAL A 264 8.68 -1.28 14.22
N ARG A 265 9.48 -0.93 15.22
CA ARG A 265 10.45 0.16 15.12
C ARG A 265 11.76 -0.20 15.77
N ALA A 266 12.83 0.41 15.29
CA ALA A 266 14.14 0.33 15.88
C ALA A 266 14.93 1.61 15.66
N SER A 267 15.90 1.88 16.54
CA SER A 267 16.82 2.99 16.40
C SER A 267 18.22 2.67 16.87
N ILE A 268 19.15 3.49 16.41
CA ILE A 268 20.52 3.57 16.93
C ILE A 268 20.85 5.04 17.23
N GLY A 269 21.45 5.26 18.40
CA GLY A 269 21.87 6.57 18.87
C GLY A 269 23.35 6.59 19.24
N VAL A 270 24.05 7.66 18.85
CA VAL A 270 25.46 7.89 19.20
C VAL A 270 25.68 9.36 19.55
N GLY A 271 26.56 9.62 20.51
CA GLY A 271 26.84 10.99 20.96
C GLY A 271 27.98 11.09 21.95
N GLU A 272 28.14 12.30 22.48
CA GLU A 272 29.10 12.61 23.53
C GLU A 272 28.62 12.09 24.90
N VAL A 273 29.54 12.07 25.89
CA VAL A 273 29.26 11.61 27.27
C VAL A 273 28.73 10.17 27.29
N ASP A 274 29.40 9.29 26.55
CA ASP A 274 29.06 7.86 26.44
C ASP A 274 27.62 7.57 25.99
N PHE A 275 26.95 8.52 25.33
CA PHE A 275 25.63 8.28 24.75
C PHE A 275 25.73 7.27 23.60
N ARG A 276 25.34 6.03 23.88
CA ARG A 276 25.19 4.95 22.90
C ARG A 276 23.96 4.14 23.28
N GLU A 277 22.99 4.08 22.38
CA GLU A 277 21.71 3.45 22.64
C GLU A 277 21.22 2.68 21.43
N ALA A 278 20.61 1.52 21.69
CA ALA A 278 19.76 0.82 20.74
C ALA A 278 18.36 0.67 21.33
N THR A 279 17.35 0.95 20.51
CA THR A 279 15.95 0.79 20.94
C THR A 279 15.19 -0.09 19.96
N VAL A 280 14.19 -0.79 20.48
CA VAL A 280 13.21 -1.54 19.69
C VAL A 280 11.83 -1.22 20.26
N GLY A 281 10.85 -1.08 19.39
CA GLY A 281 9.47 -0.88 19.79
C GLY A 281 8.48 -1.65 18.95
N LEU A 282 7.32 -1.88 19.55
CA LEU A 282 6.17 -2.53 18.96
C LEU A 282 4.95 -1.63 19.18
N SER A 283 4.06 -1.56 18.19
CA SER A 283 2.74 -0.97 18.36
C SER A 283 1.69 -1.86 17.79
N TYR A 284 0.54 -1.86 18.42
CA TYR A 284 -0.66 -2.47 17.90
C TYR A 284 -1.80 -1.47 18.01
N ALA A 285 -2.35 -1.07 16.87
CA ALA A 285 -3.46 -0.12 16.80
C ALA A 285 -4.69 -0.80 16.21
N ILE A 286 -5.81 -0.76 16.93
CA ILE A 286 -7.09 -1.25 16.46
C ILE A 286 -8.17 -0.22 16.77
N ASN A 287 -8.94 0.15 15.75
CA ASN A 287 -9.98 1.19 15.82
C ASN A 287 -9.46 2.54 16.36
N LYS A 288 -9.74 2.82 17.63
CA LYS A 288 -9.45 4.09 18.33
C LYS A 288 -8.43 3.90 19.45
N ILE A 289 -7.84 2.72 19.57
CA ILE A 289 -6.93 2.36 20.65
C ILE A 289 -5.60 1.95 20.04
N ARG A 290 -4.51 2.46 20.58
CA ARG A 290 -3.15 2.04 20.26
C ARG A 290 -2.44 1.61 21.54
N ALA A 291 -1.89 0.40 21.53
CA ALA A 291 -0.98 -0.07 22.55
C ALA A 291 0.44 -0.02 22.00
N ASP A 292 1.34 0.59 22.76
CA ASP A 292 2.72 0.81 22.39
C ASP A 292 3.63 0.18 23.44
N TYR A 293 4.68 -0.51 23.01
CA TYR A 293 5.73 -1.01 23.86
C TYR A 293 7.08 -0.59 23.31
N ALA A 294 7.99 -0.18 24.18
CA ALA A 294 9.38 0.09 23.81
C ALA A 294 10.34 -0.49 24.82
N PHE A 295 11.42 -1.03 24.28
CA PHE A 295 12.56 -1.52 25.00
C PHE A 295 13.78 -0.71 24.58
N LEU A 296 14.46 -0.11 25.54
CA LEU A 296 15.65 0.70 25.32
C LEU A 296 16.82 0.05 26.06
N MET A 297 17.89 -0.20 25.33
CA MET A 297 19.12 -0.77 25.87
C MET A 297 20.23 0.28 25.77
N PRO A 298 20.64 0.89 26.91
CA PRO A 298 21.84 1.70 26.95
C PRO A 298 23.04 0.78 26.73
N ILE A 299 23.81 1.05 25.67
CA ILE A 299 25.00 0.26 25.31
C ILE A 299 26.22 0.72 26.12
N ALA A 300 26.23 1.99 26.53
CA ALA A 300 27.23 2.58 27.40
C ALA A 300 26.55 3.43 28.48
N GLY A 301 27.26 3.70 29.58
CA GLY A 301 26.73 4.34 30.78
C GLY A 301 26.31 3.32 31.85
N VAL A 302 25.00 3.22 32.12
CA VAL A 302 24.48 2.37 33.20
C VAL A 302 24.58 0.88 32.85
N ALA A 303 25.53 0.20 33.49
CA ALA A 303 25.78 -1.24 33.28
C ALA A 303 25.02 -2.12 34.28
N GLY A 304 24.87 -3.41 33.96
CA GLY A 304 24.27 -4.40 34.86
C GLY A 304 22.75 -4.30 35.00
N THR A 305 22.08 -3.61 34.08
CA THR A 305 20.62 -3.50 34.04
C THR A 305 20.05 -4.33 32.90
N VAL A 306 18.77 -4.70 33.01
CA VAL A 306 18.00 -5.39 31.98
C VAL A 306 17.49 -4.39 30.92
N GLY A 307 17.74 -3.09 31.09
CA GLY A 307 17.32 -2.02 30.20
C GLY A 307 16.09 -1.26 30.70
N VAL A 308 15.49 -0.46 29.83
CA VAL A 308 14.30 0.34 30.10
C VAL A 308 13.11 -0.26 29.37
N HIS A 309 12.01 -0.46 30.08
CA HIS A 309 10.76 -1.00 29.55
C HIS A 309 9.67 0.06 29.63
N ARG A 310 9.00 0.35 28.51
CA ARG A 310 7.93 1.34 28.43
C ARG A 310 6.68 0.74 27.83
N VAL A 311 5.53 1.03 28.43
CA VAL A 311 4.20 0.67 27.93
C VAL A 311 3.38 1.94 27.81
N GLY A 312 2.75 2.12 26.66
CA GLY A 312 1.87 3.22 26.35
C GLY A 312 0.50 2.73 25.87
N LEU A 313 -0.54 3.48 26.21
CA LEU A 313 -1.89 3.33 25.68
C LEU A 313 -2.36 4.69 25.18
N SER A 314 -2.84 4.74 23.94
CA SER A 314 -3.37 5.96 23.33
C SER A 314 -4.78 5.74 22.83
N PHE A 315 -5.67 6.69 23.10
CA PHE A 315 -7.07 6.71 22.67
C PHE A 315 -7.29 7.88 21.71
N LEU A 316 -7.77 7.59 20.51
CA LEU A 316 -8.04 8.58 19.47
C LEU A 316 -9.56 8.75 19.31
N PHE A 317 -10.07 9.93 19.67
CA PHE A 317 -11.49 10.22 19.68
C PHE A 317 -11.98 10.71 18.30
N GLY A 318 -13.31 10.75 18.10
CA GLY A 318 -13.89 11.26 16.85
C GLY A 318 -13.83 10.28 15.66
N ALA A 319 -14.09 10.81 14.47
CA ALA A 319 -14.00 10.07 13.22
C ALA A 319 -12.52 9.93 12.77
N LEU A 320 -12.27 9.03 11.82
CA LEU A 320 -10.96 8.90 11.20
C LEU A 320 -10.60 10.19 10.45
N SER A 321 -9.32 10.56 10.48
CA SER A 321 -8.79 11.68 9.70
C SER A 321 -8.96 11.44 8.20
N ALA A 322 -8.88 12.49 7.38
CA ALA A 322 -8.93 12.34 5.92
C ALA A 322 -7.75 11.49 5.41
N GLU A 323 -6.58 11.64 6.02
CA GLU A 323 -5.38 10.83 5.72
C GLU A 323 -5.58 9.35 6.11
N GLU A 324 -6.18 9.06 7.27
CA GLU A 324 -6.49 7.69 7.71
C GLU A 324 -7.56 7.03 6.83
N GLN A 325 -8.59 7.80 6.44
CA GLN A 325 -9.63 7.33 5.52
C GLN A 325 -9.01 6.96 4.17
N TYR A 326 -8.21 7.87 3.59
CA TYR A 326 -7.50 7.60 2.34
C TYR A 326 -6.54 6.42 2.46
N ALA A 327 -5.79 6.31 3.56
CA ALA A 327 -4.91 5.17 3.81
C ALA A 327 -5.70 3.86 3.88
N ARG A 328 -6.84 3.83 4.58
CA ARG A 328 -7.75 2.67 4.63
C ARG A 328 -8.36 2.35 3.28
N GLU A 329 -8.75 3.35 2.49
CA GLU A 329 -9.23 3.15 1.13
C GLU A 329 -8.13 2.56 0.24
N LEU A 330 -6.90 3.09 0.30
CA LEU A 330 -5.77 2.58 -0.46
C LEU A 330 -5.39 1.16 -0.01
N LEU A 331 -5.45 0.88 1.29
CA LEU A 331 -5.26 -0.46 1.85
C LEU A 331 -6.36 -1.39 1.39
N GLY A 332 -7.61 -0.96 1.39
CA GLY A 332 -8.73 -1.68 0.82
C GLY A 332 -8.56 -1.93 -0.67
N GLU A 333 -8.01 -0.99 -1.42
CA GLU A 333 -7.68 -1.23 -2.83
C GLU A 333 -6.53 -2.22 -2.98
N VAL A 334 -5.51 -2.18 -2.13
CA VAL A 334 -4.34 -3.07 -2.16
C VAL A 334 -4.70 -4.48 -1.68
N GLU A 335 -5.47 -4.61 -0.62
CA GLU A 335 -6.04 -5.86 -0.12
C GLU A 335 -7.07 -6.38 -1.10
N ALA A 336 -7.98 -5.57 -1.64
CA ALA A 336 -8.85 -6.01 -2.72
C ALA A 336 -8.06 -6.32 -3.99
N ARG A 337 -6.89 -5.73 -4.25
CA ARG A 337 -6.00 -6.19 -5.33
C ARG A 337 -5.33 -7.51 -4.96
N ARG A 338 -4.90 -7.73 -3.72
CA ARG A 338 -4.33 -9.00 -3.25
C ARG A 338 -5.36 -10.12 -3.19
N HIS A 339 -6.57 -9.83 -2.75
CA HIS A 339 -7.74 -10.70 -2.75
C HIS A 339 -8.24 -10.88 -4.16
N ARG A 340 -8.39 -9.85 -5.01
CA ARG A 340 -8.70 -10.07 -6.43
C ARG A 340 -7.56 -10.75 -7.17
N ARG A 341 -6.33 -10.72 -6.67
CA ARG A 341 -5.22 -11.57 -7.14
C ARG A 341 -5.39 -13.00 -6.63
N ALA A 342 -5.73 -13.21 -5.36
CA ALA A 342 -5.94 -14.53 -4.74
C ALA A 342 -7.26 -15.23 -5.14
N GLU A 343 -8.29 -14.45 -5.46
CA GLU A 343 -9.67 -14.81 -5.82
C GLU A 343 -9.92 -14.63 -7.31
N ALA A 344 -9.07 -13.93 -8.07
CA ALA A 344 -9.00 -14.18 -9.50
C ALA A 344 -8.66 -15.66 -9.64
N PRO A 345 -9.52 -16.47 -10.27
CA PRO A 345 -9.15 -17.84 -10.60
C PRO A 345 -7.97 -17.76 -11.58
N GLY A 346 -6.74 -17.81 -11.08
CA GLY A 346 -5.54 -17.45 -11.82
C GLY A 346 -4.33 -17.05 -10.97
N LEU A 347 -4.49 -16.69 -9.69
CA LEU A 347 -3.36 -16.46 -8.77
C LEU A 347 -3.59 -17.09 -7.39
N ALA A 348 -4.03 -18.35 -7.40
CA ALA A 348 -3.37 -19.32 -6.53
C ALA A 348 -1.84 -19.15 -6.71
N PRO A 349 -0.99 -19.33 -5.68
CA PRO A 349 0.47 -19.33 -5.88
C PRO A 349 0.73 -20.08 -7.18
N GLU A 350 1.43 -19.47 -8.15
CA GLU A 350 1.70 -20.05 -9.47
C GLU A 350 1.86 -21.54 -9.23
N ARG A 351 0.82 -22.33 -9.58
CA ARG A 351 0.98 -23.77 -9.52
C ARG A 351 2.21 -23.97 -10.40
N PRO A 352 3.25 -24.66 -9.90
CA PRO A 352 4.45 -24.84 -10.69
C PRO A 352 3.97 -25.25 -12.09
N GLU A 353 4.52 -24.62 -13.13
CA GLU A 353 4.08 -24.87 -14.52
C GLU A 353 4.01 -26.37 -14.81
N VAL A 354 4.75 -27.17 -14.04
CA VAL A 354 4.72 -28.61 -13.95
C VAL A 354 4.17 -29.04 -12.57
N PRO A 355 3.07 -29.83 -12.47
CA PRO A 355 2.58 -30.31 -11.19
C PRO A 355 3.57 -31.28 -10.52
N PRO A 356 3.50 -31.50 -9.19
CA PRO A 356 4.38 -32.45 -8.49
C PRO A 356 4.37 -33.88 -9.06
N SER A 357 3.28 -34.28 -9.71
CA SER A 357 3.15 -35.56 -10.44
C SER A 357 4.05 -35.66 -11.67
N LEU A 358 4.58 -34.54 -12.18
CA LEU A 358 5.40 -34.41 -13.39
C LEU A 358 6.77 -33.74 -13.12
N GLU A 359 7.10 -33.41 -11.87
CA GLU A 359 8.37 -32.74 -11.49
C GLU A 359 9.57 -33.70 -11.39
N SER A 360 9.35 -34.99 -11.13
CA SER A 360 10.44 -35.95 -10.89
C SER A 360 11.20 -36.31 -12.17
N PRO A 361 12.54 -36.46 -12.13
CA PRO A 361 13.33 -36.95 -13.28
C PRO A 361 12.84 -38.29 -13.84
N ARG A 362 12.19 -39.13 -13.02
CA ARG A 362 11.65 -40.43 -13.46
C ARG A 362 10.47 -40.31 -14.43
N VAL A 363 9.77 -39.18 -14.42
CA VAL A 363 8.58 -38.93 -15.27
C VAL A 363 8.84 -37.82 -16.30
N GLU A 364 10.09 -37.43 -16.49
CA GLU A 364 10.49 -36.40 -17.47
C GLU A 364 10.08 -36.81 -18.90
N ALA A 365 10.27 -38.08 -19.26
CA ALA A 365 9.83 -38.62 -20.54
C ALA A 365 8.30 -38.54 -20.70
N VAL A 366 7.54 -38.80 -19.61
CA VAL A 366 6.07 -38.68 -19.60
C VAL A 366 5.66 -37.24 -19.92
N ARG A 367 6.26 -36.26 -19.24
CA ARG A 367 6.02 -34.82 -19.48
C ARG A 367 6.29 -34.43 -20.94
N ALA A 368 7.44 -34.83 -21.48
CA ALA A 368 7.82 -34.50 -22.85
C ALA A 368 6.88 -35.13 -23.90
N HIS A 369 6.31 -36.30 -23.63
CA HIS A 369 5.29 -36.91 -24.50
C HIS A 369 3.94 -36.16 -24.40
N ILE A 370 3.51 -35.77 -23.19
CA ILE A 370 2.28 -34.98 -23.00
C ILE A 370 2.35 -33.63 -23.74
N GLU A 371 3.48 -32.93 -23.63
CA GLU A 371 3.68 -31.63 -24.30
C GLU A 371 3.61 -31.71 -25.83
N ARG A 372 4.04 -32.84 -26.41
CA ARG A 372 3.96 -33.11 -27.86
C ARG A 372 2.58 -33.60 -28.31
N GLY A 373 1.69 -33.97 -27.37
CA GLY A 373 0.40 -34.57 -27.66
C GLY A 373 0.47 -36.07 -27.94
N GLU A 374 1.53 -36.75 -27.50
CA GLU A 374 1.76 -38.20 -27.64
C GLU A 374 1.22 -38.95 -26.41
N PHE A 375 -0.10 -38.95 -26.21
CA PHE A 375 -0.71 -39.40 -24.95
C PHE A 375 -0.56 -40.91 -24.71
N LEU A 376 -0.57 -41.73 -25.77
CA LEU A 376 -0.32 -43.17 -25.67
C LEU A 376 1.13 -43.47 -25.27
N ALA A 377 2.09 -42.74 -25.85
CA ALA A 377 3.50 -42.88 -25.48
C ALA A 377 3.74 -42.41 -24.04
N ALA A 378 3.10 -41.32 -23.63
CA ALA A 378 3.11 -40.85 -22.24
C ALA A 378 2.55 -41.92 -21.28
N GLN A 379 1.44 -42.57 -21.63
CA GLN A 379 0.84 -43.63 -20.80
C GLN A 379 1.81 -44.79 -20.60
N ARG A 380 2.42 -45.28 -21.70
CA ARG A 380 3.42 -46.38 -21.64
C ARG A 380 4.64 -46.00 -20.82
N ALA A 381 5.13 -44.77 -20.98
CA ALA A 381 6.26 -44.24 -20.22
C ALA A 381 5.94 -44.17 -18.71
N LEU A 382 4.72 -43.75 -18.35
CA LEU A 382 4.27 -43.69 -16.96
C LEU A 382 4.12 -45.10 -16.36
N GLU A 383 3.55 -46.04 -17.12
CA GLU A 383 3.44 -47.45 -16.69
C GLU A 383 4.81 -48.08 -16.46
N ALA A 384 5.79 -47.81 -17.33
CA ALA A 384 7.18 -48.25 -17.15
C ALA A 384 7.83 -47.61 -15.91
N ALA A 385 7.61 -46.31 -15.68
CA ALA A 385 8.14 -45.58 -14.52
C ALA A 385 7.57 -46.08 -13.17
N LEU A 386 6.39 -46.71 -13.19
CA LEU A 386 5.72 -47.27 -12.00
C LEU A 386 6.12 -48.72 -11.70
N GLN A 387 6.88 -49.41 -12.58
CA GLN A 387 7.29 -50.79 -12.34
C GLN A 387 8.25 -50.90 -11.13
N GLY A 388 7.85 -51.66 -10.11
CA GLY A 388 8.67 -51.96 -8.93
C GLY A 388 8.73 -50.87 -7.86
N ALA A 389 7.97 -49.78 -7.98
CA ALA A 389 7.89 -48.71 -6.99
C ALA A 389 6.55 -48.73 -6.23
N ARG A 390 6.55 -48.32 -4.96
CA ARG A 390 5.30 -47.98 -4.26
C ARG A 390 4.70 -46.74 -4.92
N SER A 391 3.51 -46.86 -5.48
CA SER A 391 2.85 -45.78 -6.21
C SER A 391 2.46 -44.65 -5.24
N ALA A 392 2.90 -43.43 -5.54
CA ALA A 392 2.43 -42.26 -4.83
C ALA A 392 1.00 -41.92 -5.31
N PRO A 393 0.09 -41.47 -4.43
CA PRO A 393 -1.28 -41.11 -4.82
C PRO A 393 -1.37 -40.11 -5.99
N THR A 394 -0.38 -39.23 -6.12
CA THR A 394 -0.26 -38.25 -7.21
C THR A 394 0.00 -38.90 -8.58
N LEU A 395 0.76 -39.99 -8.64
CA LEU A 395 1.04 -40.72 -9.87
C LEU A 395 -0.14 -41.63 -10.27
N GLU A 396 -0.88 -42.16 -9.30
CA GLU A 396 -2.13 -42.88 -9.57
C GLU A 396 -3.19 -41.95 -10.16
N HIS A 397 -3.27 -40.71 -9.67
CA HIS A 397 -4.16 -39.69 -10.22
C HIS A 397 -3.80 -39.34 -11.67
N LEU A 398 -2.52 -39.05 -11.94
CA LEU A 398 -2.02 -38.82 -13.29
C LEU A 398 -2.29 -40.03 -14.21
N GLN A 399 -2.08 -41.26 -13.72
CA GLN A 399 -2.33 -42.48 -14.49
C GLN A 399 -3.80 -42.63 -14.88
N ARG A 400 -4.75 -42.32 -13.98
CA ARG A 400 -6.19 -42.35 -14.32
C ARG A 400 -6.53 -41.34 -15.41
N ARG A 401 -6.10 -40.09 -15.26
CA ARG A 401 -6.34 -39.01 -16.24
C ARG A 401 -5.71 -39.30 -17.60
N LEU A 402 -4.48 -39.82 -17.59
CA LEU A 402 -3.75 -40.15 -18.82
C LEU A 402 -4.39 -41.32 -19.57
N ARG A 403 -4.93 -42.31 -18.87
CA ARG A 403 -5.73 -43.39 -19.48
C ARG A 403 -7.01 -42.87 -20.14
N LEU A 404 -7.72 -41.93 -19.49
CA LEU A 404 -8.91 -41.31 -20.07
C LEU A 404 -8.58 -40.61 -21.40
N VAL A 405 -7.55 -39.78 -21.40
CA VAL A 405 -7.10 -39.05 -22.60
C VAL A 405 -6.63 -40.00 -23.69
N ALA A 406 -5.72 -40.92 -23.38
CA ALA A 406 -5.10 -41.82 -24.36
C ALA A 406 -6.10 -42.81 -24.97
N ALA A 407 -7.13 -43.22 -24.22
CA ALA A 407 -8.20 -44.09 -24.73
C ALA A 407 -9.07 -43.37 -25.79
N ALA A 408 -9.37 -42.09 -25.58
CA ALA A 408 -10.18 -41.30 -26.52
C ALA A 408 -9.35 -40.80 -27.72
N TYR A 409 -8.15 -40.28 -27.44
CA TYR A 409 -7.23 -39.72 -28.41
C TYR A 409 -5.80 -40.18 -28.09
N PRO A 410 -5.33 -41.27 -28.71
CA PRO A 410 -3.99 -41.79 -28.47
C PRO A 410 -2.89 -40.77 -28.75
N ASP A 411 -2.99 -40.06 -29.88
CA ASP A 411 -2.02 -39.05 -30.28
C ASP A 411 -2.73 -37.90 -31.02
N VAL A 412 -2.33 -36.66 -30.71
CA VAL A 412 -2.83 -35.43 -31.36
C VAL A 412 -1.62 -34.59 -31.79
N LEU A 413 -0.91 -35.08 -32.81
CA LEU A 413 0.32 -34.49 -33.31
C LEU A 413 0.04 -33.33 -34.27
N GLU A 414 0.73 -32.20 -34.04
CA GLU A 414 0.74 -30.99 -34.89
C GLU A 414 -0.59 -30.70 -35.63
N PRO A 415 -1.70 -30.53 -34.90
CA PRO A 415 -3.00 -30.44 -35.54
C PRO A 415 -3.15 -29.17 -36.37
N ARG A 416 -3.58 -29.33 -37.62
CA ARG A 416 -3.92 -28.21 -38.52
C ARG A 416 -5.30 -27.63 -38.21
N GLU A 417 -6.22 -28.47 -37.75
CA GLU A 417 -7.59 -28.08 -37.43
C GLU A 417 -7.66 -27.32 -36.10
N PRO A 418 -8.38 -26.18 -36.01
CA PRO A 418 -8.52 -25.41 -34.78
C PRO A 418 -9.01 -26.23 -33.58
N TRP A 419 -10.04 -27.05 -33.77
CA TRP A 419 -10.62 -27.86 -32.69
C TRP A 419 -9.65 -28.90 -32.13
N ARG A 420 -8.78 -29.48 -32.97
CA ARG A 420 -7.74 -30.43 -32.53
C ARG A 420 -6.60 -29.75 -31.78
N ARG A 421 -6.25 -28.51 -32.14
CA ARG A 421 -5.30 -27.70 -31.36
C ARG A 421 -5.84 -27.46 -29.95
N THR A 422 -7.08 -26.97 -29.87
CA THR A 422 -7.76 -26.74 -28.59
C THR A 422 -7.94 -28.03 -27.78
N LEU A 423 -8.27 -29.16 -28.43
CA LEU A 423 -8.33 -30.48 -27.80
C LEU A 423 -6.99 -30.85 -27.17
N ARG A 424 -5.89 -30.76 -27.93
CA ARG A 424 -4.55 -31.07 -27.43
C ARG A 424 -4.20 -30.22 -26.22
N ASP A 425 -4.45 -28.92 -26.29
CA ASP A 425 -4.17 -27.98 -25.20
C ASP A 425 -5.05 -28.25 -23.97
N GLY A 426 -6.32 -28.63 -24.17
CA GLY A 426 -7.23 -29.03 -23.10
C GLY A 426 -6.85 -30.35 -22.43
N CYS A 427 -6.41 -31.35 -23.20
CA CYS A 427 -5.88 -32.61 -22.68
C CYS A 427 -4.58 -32.38 -21.90
N ARG A 428 -3.68 -31.53 -22.39
CA ARG A 428 -2.47 -31.13 -21.66
C ARG A 428 -2.85 -30.47 -20.34
N ASP A 429 -3.76 -29.51 -20.35
CA ASP A 429 -4.21 -28.84 -19.13
C ASP A 429 -4.77 -29.82 -18.10
N LEU A 430 -5.54 -30.83 -18.53
CA LEU A 430 -6.08 -31.86 -17.64
C LEU A 430 -4.97 -32.65 -16.96
N LEU A 431 -3.94 -33.03 -17.72
CA LEU A 431 -2.81 -33.82 -17.23
C LEU A 431 -1.84 -33.00 -16.38
N PHE A 432 -1.91 -31.67 -16.49
CA PHE A 432 -1.18 -30.70 -15.68
C PHE A 432 -2.01 -30.20 -14.47
N ASP A 433 -3.13 -30.86 -14.16
CA ASP A 433 -4.04 -30.53 -13.06
C ASP A 433 -4.69 -29.14 -13.15
N HIS A 434 -4.87 -28.63 -14.37
CA HIS A 434 -5.56 -27.37 -14.68
C HIS A 434 -7.03 -27.60 -15.08
N ASP A 435 -7.80 -28.29 -14.22
CA ASP A 435 -9.14 -28.81 -14.53
C ASP A 435 -10.12 -27.77 -15.10
N ARG A 436 -10.18 -26.55 -14.56
CA ARG A 436 -11.05 -25.49 -15.09
C ARG A 436 -10.68 -25.11 -16.53
N LYS A 437 -9.38 -24.99 -16.82
CA LYS A 437 -8.88 -24.64 -18.16
C LYS A 437 -9.09 -25.78 -19.14
N ALA A 438 -8.81 -27.01 -18.69
CA ALA A 438 -9.09 -28.23 -19.43
C ALA A 438 -10.57 -28.31 -19.82
N MET A 439 -11.48 -28.15 -18.86
CA MET A 439 -12.91 -28.16 -19.11
C MET A 439 -13.35 -27.08 -20.10
N LEU A 440 -12.84 -25.85 -19.95
CA LEU A 440 -13.15 -24.75 -20.86
C LEU A 440 -12.67 -25.04 -22.30
N ARG A 441 -11.43 -25.50 -22.47
CA ARG A 441 -10.84 -25.82 -23.79
C ARG A 441 -11.48 -27.05 -24.42
N LEU A 442 -11.73 -28.11 -23.67
CA LEU A 442 -12.39 -29.32 -24.17
C LEU A 442 -13.85 -29.03 -24.57
N ALA A 443 -14.58 -28.23 -23.79
CA ALA A 443 -15.92 -27.77 -24.18
C ALA A 443 -15.90 -26.90 -25.45
N TYR A 444 -14.87 -26.04 -25.60
CA TYR A 444 -14.70 -25.27 -26.82
C TYR A 444 -14.38 -26.16 -28.03
N ALA A 445 -13.47 -27.12 -27.89
CA ALA A 445 -13.16 -28.09 -28.92
C ALA A 445 -14.42 -28.87 -29.34
N ALA A 446 -15.23 -29.32 -28.38
CA ALA A 446 -16.50 -30.00 -28.64
C ALA A 446 -17.50 -29.10 -29.38
N SER A 447 -17.53 -27.81 -29.06
CA SER A 447 -18.40 -26.84 -29.77
C SER A 447 -17.95 -26.58 -31.21
N LEU A 448 -16.66 -26.72 -31.52
CA LEU A 448 -16.12 -26.58 -32.87
C LEU A 448 -16.27 -27.84 -33.73
N ALA A 449 -16.31 -29.02 -33.11
CA ALA A 449 -16.46 -30.31 -33.78
C ALA A 449 -17.60 -31.15 -33.17
N PRO A 450 -18.86 -30.68 -33.24
CA PRO A 450 -20.00 -31.35 -32.59
C PRO A 450 -20.32 -32.74 -33.19
N ALA A 451 -19.78 -33.05 -34.36
CA ALA A 451 -19.93 -34.35 -35.02
C ALA A 451 -18.95 -35.43 -34.48
N ASP A 452 -17.93 -35.05 -33.71
CA ASP A 452 -17.00 -36.01 -33.12
C ASP A 452 -17.57 -36.59 -31.81
N GLU A 453 -18.19 -37.77 -31.90
CA GLU A 453 -18.73 -38.48 -30.75
C GLU A 453 -17.66 -38.82 -29.69
N ARG A 454 -16.40 -39.02 -30.08
CA ARG A 454 -15.32 -39.36 -29.15
C ARG A 454 -15.03 -38.19 -28.24
N LEU A 455 -15.08 -36.97 -28.77
CA LEU A 455 -14.88 -35.74 -28.01
C LEU A 455 -16.01 -35.52 -27.00
N GLY A 456 -17.25 -35.81 -27.40
CA GLY A 456 -18.40 -35.77 -26.51
C GLY A 456 -18.28 -36.76 -25.34
N ARG A 457 -17.84 -37.99 -25.61
CA ARG A 457 -17.59 -39.01 -24.58
C ARG A 457 -16.44 -38.62 -23.66
N LEU A 458 -15.30 -38.18 -24.22
CA LEU A 458 -14.16 -37.68 -23.44
C LEU A 458 -14.58 -36.55 -22.52
N LEU A 459 -15.35 -35.57 -23.01
CA LEU A 459 -15.81 -34.45 -22.18
C LEU A 459 -16.67 -34.93 -21.00
N ALA A 460 -17.58 -35.88 -21.23
CA ALA A 460 -18.41 -36.48 -20.17
C ALA A 460 -17.56 -37.26 -19.14
N ASP A 461 -16.54 -38.00 -19.60
CA ASP A 461 -15.63 -38.72 -18.71
C ASP A 461 -14.80 -37.75 -17.86
N VAL A 462 -14.38 -36.62 -18.43
CA VAL A 462 -13.65 -35.56 -17.70
C VAL A 462 -14.58 -34.82 -16.72
N GLU A 463 -15.86 -34.61 -17.05
CA GLU A 463 -16.84 -34.09 -16.09
C GLU A 463 -16.97 -35.03 -14.87
N ALA A 464 -16.98 -36.34 -15.10
CA ALA A 464 -17.06 -37.34 -14.03
C ALA A 464 -15.78 -37.40 -13.17
N GLU A 465 -14.59 -37.32 -13.78
CA GLU A 465 -13.31 -37.35 -13.06
C GLU A 465 -13.05 -36.05 -12.26
N THR A 466 -13.44 -34.89 -12.79
CA THR A 466 -13.17 -33.58 -12.17
C THR A 466 -14.30 -33.09 -11.27
N GLY A 467 -15.52 -33.61 -11.44
CA GLY A 467 -16.74 -33.08 -10.81
C GLY A 467 -17.20 -31.73 -11.38
N LEU A 468 -16.52 -31.19 -12.40
CA LEU A 468 -16.87 -29.94 -13.05
C LEU A 468 -17.84 -30.19 -14.20
N ARG A 469 -18.73 -29.24 -14.47
CA ARG A 469 -19.63 -29.30 -15.62
C ARG A 469 -19.10 -28.47 -16.79
N ALA A 470 -19.11 -29.06 -17.97
CA ALA A 470 -18.79 -28.41 -19.22
C ALA A 470 -19.84 -27.34 -19.54
N GLU A 471 -19.36 -26.18 -19.96
CA GLU A 471 -20.24 -25.12 -20.40
C GLU A 471 -20.80 -25.40 -21.79
N LYS A 472 -22.10 -25.20 -21.96
CA LYS A 472 -22.78 -25.37 -23.25
C LYS A 472 -22.80 -24.06 -24.02
N PRO A 473 -22.48 -24.08 -25.33
CA PRO A 473 -22.58 -22.90 -26.17
C PRO A 473 -24.03 -22.48 -26.37
N ALA A 474 -24.25 -21.20 -26.68
CA ALA A 474 -25.55 -20.69 -27.09
C ALA A 474 -25.99 -21.31 -28.42
N LYS A 475 -27.30 -21.44 -28.62
CA LYS A 475 -27.87 -22.08 -29.82
C LYS A 475 -27.35 -21.38 -31.09
N GLY A 476 -26.68 -22.13 -31.96
CA GLY A 476 -26.15 -21.65 -33.24
C GLY A 476 -24.78 -20.95 -33.16
N PHE A 477 -24.13 -20.94 -32.00
CA PHE A 477 -22.80 -20.35 -31.79
C PHE A 477 -21.81 -21.40 -31.29
N ASP A 478 -20.53 -21.17 -31.49
CA ASP A 478 -19.48 -21.89 -30.75
C ASP A 478 -19.30 -21.30 -29.33
N LEU A 479 -18.49 -21.95 -28.48
CA LEU A 479 -18.30 -21.48 -27.10
C LEU A 479 -17.62 -20.11 -27.04
N LEU A 480 -16.62 -19.83 -27.86
CA LEU A 480 -15.94 -18.53 -27.89
C LEU A 480 -16.90 -17.39 -28.27
N GLN A 481 -17.73 -17.59 -29.29
CA GLN A 481 -18.78 -16.66 -29.69
C GLN A 481 -19.80 -16.44 -28.57
N THR A 482 -20.15 -17.52 -27.86
CA THR A 482 -21.03 -17.45 -26.67
C THR A 482 -20.42 -16.58 -25.57
N LYS A 483 -19.13 -16.78 -25.26
CA LYS A 483 -18.38 -15.97 -24.29
C LYS A 483 -18.36 -14.49 -24.66
N HIS A 484 -18.11 -14.18 -25.93
CA HIS A 484 -18.20 -12.80 -26.44
C HIS A 484 -19.57 -12.17 -26.26
N GLN A 485 -20.63 -12.91 -26.58
CA GLN A 485 -22.00 -12.42 -26.49
C GLN A 485 -22.39 -12.16 -25.03
N ARG A 486 -22.11 -13.11 -24.13
CA ARG A 486 -22.41 -12.99 -22.71
C ARG A 486 -21.63 -11.87 -22.06
N SER A 487 -20.33 -11.77 -22.33
CA SER A 487 -19.51 -10.65 -21.86
C SER A 487 -20.07 -9.30 -22.33
N SER A 488 -20.49 -9.23 -23.60
CA SER A 488 -21.08 -8.01 -24.16
C SER A 488 -22.40 -7.63 -23.50
N GLN A 489 -23.28 -8.60 -23.26
CA GLN A 489 -24.56 -8.41 -22.59
C GLN A 489 -24.42 -8.07 -21.11
N ALA A 490 -23.49 -8.71 -20.41
CA ALA A 490 -23.18 -8.43 -19.01
C ALA A 490 -22.67 -6.98 -18.86
N PHE A 491 -21.73 -6.59 -19.71
CA PHE A 491 -21.20 -5.23 -19.72
C PHE A 491 -22.29 -4.18 -20.00
N ALA A 492 -23.20 -4.45 -20.95
CA ALA A 492 -24.33 -3.58 -21.25
C ALA A 492 -25.30 -3.43 -20.07
N ARG A 493 -25.47 -4.50 -19.28
CA ARG A 493 -26.26 -4.52 -18.03
C ARG A 493 -25.52 -3.93 -16.83
N ARG A 494 -24.29 -3.43 -17.02
CA ARG A 494 -23.38 -2.95 -15.96
C ARG A 494 -22.94 -4.01 -14.97
N ASP A 495 -23.11 -5.28 -15.32
CA ASP A 495 -22.54 -6.41 -14.59
C ASP A 495 -21.10 -6.62 -15.07
N TYR A 496 -20.19 -5.79 -14.55
CA TYR A 496 -18.80 -5.75 -15.00
C TYR A 496 -18.01 -6.96 -14.53
N GLN A 497 -18.40 -7.60 -13.42
CA GLN A 497 -17.77 -8.81 -12.92
C GLN A 497 -18.01 -9.99 -13.87
N THR A 498 -19.27 -10.25 -14.24
CA THR A 498 -19.58 -11.28 -15.23
C THR A 498 -18.97 -10.93 -16.59
N ALA A 499 -18.94 -9.65 -16.97
CA ALA A 499 -18.29 -9.23 -18.22
C ALA A 499 -16.79 -9.56 -18.24
N PHE A 500 -16.10 -9.33 -17.13
CA PHE A 500 -14.69 -9.66 -16.94
C PHE A 500 -14.46 -11.18 -17.04
N GLU A 501 -15.23 -11.98 -16.31
CA GLU A 501 -15.09 -13.44 -16.29
C GLU A 501 -15.27 -14.05 -17.68
N GLU A 502 -16.33 -13.64 -18.39
CA GLU A 502 -16.64 -14.13 -19.74
C GLU A 502 -15.61 -13.64 -20.78
N ALA A 503 -15.08 -12.41 -20.64
CA ALA A 503 -14.04 -11.90 -21.54
C ALA A 503 -12.69 -12.59 -21.33
N ARG A 504 -12.36 -12.91 -20.08
CA ARG A 504 -11.15 -13.65 -19.74
C ARG A 504 -11.21 -15.08 -20.24
N ASP A 505 -12.35 -15.76 -20.08
CA ASP A 505 -12.53 -17.10 -20.64
C ASP A 505 -12.43 -17.07 -22.17
N ALA A 506 -12.95 -16.02 -22.84
CA ALA A 506 -12.75 -15.84 -24.28
C ALA A 506 -11.27 -15.66 -24.66
N GLN A 507 -10.50 -14.90 -23.88
CA GLN A 507 -9.05 -14.74 -24.08
C GLN A 507 -8.29 -16.06 -23.89
N GLU A 508 -8.67 -16.87 -22.90
CA GLU A 508 -8.05 -18.18 -22.66
C GLU A 508 -8.30 -19.17 -23.82
N LEU A 509 -9.47 -19.08 -24.45
CA LEU A 509 -9.82 -19.89 -25.62
C LEU A 509 -9.14 -19.40 -26.91
N ALA A 510 -8.94 -18.09 -27.05
CA ALA A 510 -8.29 -17.46 -28.19
C ALA A 510 -7.38 -16.30 -27.73
N PRO A 511 -6.10 -16.59 -27.40
CA PRO A 511 -5.15 -15.59 -26.89
C PRO A 511 -4.91 -14.43 -27.85
N ASP A 512 -4.98 -14.70 -29.16
CA ASP A 512 -4.75 -13.73 -30.22
C ASP A 512 -6.03 -13.00 -30.66
N ASP A 513 -7.13 -13.09 -29.90
CA ASP A 513 -8.39 -12.41 -30.22
C ASP A 513 -8.44 -10.99 -29.63
N PRO A 514 -8.27 -9.92 -30.46
CA PRO A 514 -8.33 -8.55 -29.97
C PRO A 514 -9.71 -8.21 -29.37
N LYS A 515 -10.80 -8.87 -29.78
CA LYS A 515 -12.13 -8.59 -29.25
C LYS A 515 -12.24 -8.96 -27.76
N ALA A 516 -11.64 -10.09 -27.36
CA ALA A 516 -11.64 -10.56 -25.99
C ALA A 516 -10.82 -9.61 -25.10
N LEU A 517 -9.61 -9.28 -25.54
CA LEU A 517 -8.69 -8.36 -24.84
C LEU A 517 -9.28 -6.94 -24.68
N LYS A 518 -9.92 -6.40 -25.73
CA LYS A 518 -10.62 -5.10 -25.64
C LYS A 518 -11.69 -5.11 -24.56
N ARG A 519 -12.54 -6.14 -24.57
CA ARG A 519 -13.64 -6.28 -23.61
C ARG A 519 -13.13 -6.51 -22.19
N LEU A 520 -12.09 -7.33 -22.04
CA LEU A 520 -11.40 -7.57 -20.79
C LEU A 520 -10.86 -6.27 -20.20
N GLY A 521 -10.13 -5.49 -20.99
CA GLY A 521 -9.63 -4.19 -20.57
C GLY A 521 -10.76 -3.21 -20.19
N SER A 522 -11.87 -3.20 -20.94
CA SER A 522 -13.04 -2.39 -20.60
C SER A 522 -13.71 -2.82 -19.29
N ALA A 523 -13.86 -4.13 -19.05
CA ALA A 523 -14.45 -4.64 -17.81
C ALA A 523 -13.54 -4.34 -16.61
N LEU A 524 -12.23 -4.60 -16.72
CA LEU A 524 -11.22 -4.27 -15.73
C LEU A 524 -11.23 -2.78 -15.38
N PHE A 525 -11.34 -1.92 -16.39
CA PHE A 525 -11.41 -0.47 -16.17
C PHE A 525 -12.63 -0.08 -15.34
N MET A 526 -13.80 -0.66 -15.63
CA MET A 526 -15.03 -0.41 -14.87
C MET A 526 -14.97 -0.99 -13.44
N LEU A 527 -14.15 -2.02 -13.21
CA LEU A 527 -13.85 -2.60 -11.90
C LEU A 527 -12.70 -1.88 -11.15
N SER A 528 -12.22 -0.76 -11.69
CA SER A 528 -11.11 0.05 -11.15
C SER A 528 -9.73 -0.64 -11.16
N HIS A 529 -9.54 -1.64 -12.03
CA HIS A 529 -8.27 -2.33 -12.26
C HIS A 529 -7.50 -1.66 -13.40
N HIS A 530 -7.15 -0.38 -13.21
CA HIS A 530 -6.70 0.46 -14.32
C HIS A 530 -5.39 0.02 -14.98
N PHE A 531 -4.43 -0.55 -14.23
CA PHE A 531 -3.17 -1.05 -14.80
C PHE A 531 -3.37 -2.30 -15.66
N GLU A 532 -4.13 -3.27 -15.17
CA GLU A 532 -4.47 -4.49 -15.93
C GLU A 532 -5.36 -4.16 -17.13
N ALA A 533 -6.25 -3.17 -16.99
CA ALA A 533 -7.03 -2.65 -18.10
C ALA A 533 -6.14 -2.07 -19.21
N ILE A 534 -5.13 -1.26 -18.84
CA ILE A 534 -4.15 -0.72 -19.78
C ILE A 534 -3.37 -1.85 -20.45
N ALA A 535 -2.86 -2.82 -19.70
CA ALA A 535 -2.10 -3.94 -20.25
C ALA A 535 -2.96 -4.75 -21.25
N ALA A 536 -4.20 -5.07 -20.89
CA ALA A 536 -5.12 -5.77 -21.78
C ALA A 536 -5.42 -4.97 -23.07
N TRP A 537 -5.56 -3.64 -22.97
CA TRP A 537 -5.72 -2.78 -24.15
C TRP A 537 -4.45 -2.64 -24.98
N GLU A 538 -3.27 -2.67 -24.37
CA GLU A 538 -1.98 -2.67 -25.08
C GLU A 538 -1.81 -3.96 -25.88
N SER A 539 -2.06 -5.12 -25.27
CA SER A 539 -2.09 -6.40 -25.98
C SER A 539 -3.15 -6.42 -27.10
N ALA A 540 -4.34 -5.85 -26.85
CA ALA A 540 -5.36 -5.71 -27.90
C ALA A 540 -4.88 -4.82 -29.05
N LEU A 541 -4.15 -3.75 -28.76
CA LEU A 541 -3.64 -2.79 -29.74
C LEU A 541 -2.57 -3.41 -30.66
N GLU A 542 -1.76 -4.33 -30.15
CA GLU A 542 -0.79 -5.08 -30.96
C GLU A 542 -1.49 -5.95 -32.01
N LEU A 543 -2.62 -6.56 -31.66
CA LEU A 543 -3.37 -7.48 -32.50
C LEU A 543 -4.43 -6.80 -33.39
N GLU A 544 -4.87 -5.59 -33.04
CA GLU A 544 -5.94 -4.87 -33.74
C GLU A 544 -5.50 -4.35 -35.11
N ARG A 545 -6.24 -4.73 -36.17
CA ARG A 545 -5.93 -4.35 -37.55
C ARG A 545 -6.70 -3.13 -38.03
N SER A 546 -7.84 -2.81 -37.41
CA SER A 546 -8.68 -1.68 -37.81
C SER A 546 -8.05 -0.35 -37.37
N PRO A 547 -7.74 0.58 -38.30
CA PRO A 547 -7.15 1.88 -37.94
C PRO A 547 -8.02 2.69 -36.96
N VAL A 548 -9.35 2.57 -37.08
CA VAL A 548 -10.30 3.26 -36.21
C VAL A 548 -10.26 2.70 -34.79
N GLU A 549 -10.26 1.37 -34.64
CA GLU A 549 -10.22 0.71 -33.33
C GLU A 549 -8.87 0.90 -32.64
N ARG A 550 -7.77 0.88 -33.41
CA ARG A 550 -6.43 1.23 -32.89
C ARG A 550 -6.40 2.64 -32.29
N ALA A 551 -6.94 3.63 -33.02
CA ALA A 551 -7.01 5.00 -32.52
C ALA A 551 -7.89 5.13 -31.27
N ASN A 552 -8.98 4.37 -31.18
CA ASN A 552 -9.83 4.31 -29.98
C ASN A 552 -9.06 3.73 -28.78
N LEU A 553 -8.36 2.60 -28.97
CA LEU A 553 -7.56 1.95 -27.94
C LEU A 553 -6.43 2.84 -27.43
N GLN A 554 -5.66 3.45 -28.34
CA GLN A 554 -4.63 4.43 -27.99
C GLN A 554 -5.21 5.55 -27.14
N GLY A 555 -6.37 6.09 -27.53
CA GLY A 555 -7.05 7.11 -26.75
C GLY A 555 -7.44 6.66 -25.34
N TYR A 556 -7.92 5.42 -25.16
CA TYR A 556 -8.23 4.86 -23.84
C TYR A 556 -6.97 4.71 -22.98
N ILE A 557 -5.90 4.18 -23.56
CA ILE A 557 -4.61 3.96 -22.88
C ILE A 557 -4.01 5.28 -22.43
N GLU A 558 -3.86 6.26 -23.33
CA GLU A 558 -3.22 7.55 -23.03
C GLU A 558 -3.96 8.34 -21.94
N ARG A 559 -5.29 8.43 -22.03
CA ARG A 559 -6.09 9.11 -21.00
C ARG A 559 -5.98 8.42 -19.66
N SER A 560 -6.02 7.10 -19.64
CA SER A 560 -5.91 6.31 -18.40
C SER A 560 -4.54 6.51 -17.76
N LYS A 561 -3.44 6.42 -18.53
CA LYS A 561 -2.09 6.71 -18.04
C LYS A 561 -1.97 8.14 -17.49
N LYS A 562 -2.45 9.14 -18.24
CA LYS A 562 -2.41 10.55 -17.83
C LYS A 562 -3.22 10.83 -16.55
N ALA A 563 -4.40 10.22 -16.40
CA ALA A 563 -5.21 10.37 -15.20
C ALA A 563 -4.51 9.76 -13.98
N LEU A 564 -3.91 8.57 -14.14
CA LEU A 564 -3.14 7.91 -13.08
C LEU A 564 -1.90 8.71 -12.68
N GLU A 565 -1.17 9.29 -13.64
CA GLU A 565 -0.03 10.18 -13.39
C GLU A 565 -0.43 11.46 -12.63
N ALA A 566 -1.63 11.98 -12.89
CA ALA A 566 -2.17 13.16 -12.21
C ALA A 566 -2.81 12.85 -10.85
N GLY A 567 -2.84 11.59 -10.41
CA GLY A 567 -3.52 11.17 -9.18
C GLY A 567 -5.05 11.30 -9.24
N ALA A 568 -5.61 11.38 -10.44
CA ALA A 568 -7.06 11.50 -10.68
C ALA A 568 -7.68 10.14 -11.04
N LYS A 569 -8.96 9.95 -10.73
CA LYS A 569 -9.71 8.77 -11.19
C LYS A 569 -9.88 8.82 -12.72
N PRO A 570 -9.47 7.77 -13.46
CA PRO A 570 -9.67 7.73 -14.91
C PRO A 570 -11.16 7.73 -15.26
N GLU A 571 -11.61 8.69 -16.07
CA GLU A 571 -13.01 8.74 -16.54
C GLU A 571 -13.21 7.88 -17.79
N PRO A 572 -14.37 7.19 -17.92
CA PRO A 572 -14.69 6.44 -19.12
C PRO A 572 -14.84 7.38 -20.32
N ALA A 573 -14.15 7.07 -21.43
CA ALA A 573 -14.29 7.90 -22.62
C ALA A 573 -15.65 7.67 -23.28
N LYS A 574 -16.27 8.75 -23.78
CA LYS A 574 -17.30 8.62 -24.80
C LYS A 574 -16.64 8.06 -26.06
N PRO A 575 -17.22 7.05 -26.74
CA PRO A 575 -16.71 6.58 -28.03
C PRO A 575 -16.52 7.80 -28.92
N ARG A 576 -15.31 7.98 -29.44
CA ARG A 576 -15.08 9.01 -30.44
C ARG A 576 -15.90 8.57 -31.66
N ALA A 577 -17.06 9.20 -31.89
CA ALA A 577 -17.67 9.14 -33.21
C ALA A 577 -16.55 9.52 -34.18
N ALA A 578 -16.21 8.61 -35.09
CA ALA A 578 -15.03 8.62 -35.94
C ALA A 578 -14.49 10.05 -36.07
N ALA A 579 -13.41 10.35 -35.35
CA ALA A 579 -12.67 11.58 -35.58
C ALA A 579 -12.38 11.53 -37.08
N ALA A 580 -12.97 12.48 -37.81
CA ALA A 580 -12.89 12.57 -39.25
C ALA A 580 -11.49 12.16 -39.68
N ALA A 581 -11.41 11.09 -40.48
CA ALA A 581 -10.19 10.70 -41.14
C ALA A 581 -9.51 11.97 -41.65
N ALA A 582 -8.19 12.06 -41.47
CA ALA A 582 -7.37 13.16 -41.98
C ALA A 582 -7.91 13.63 -43.34
N PRO A 583 -8.06 14.95 -43.58
CA PRO A 583 -8.75 15.44 -44.75
C PRO A 583 -8.12 14.83 -45.99
N GLN A 584 -8.85 13.91 -46.63
CA GLN A 584 -8.56 13.51 -48.00
C GLN A 584 -8.61 14.78 -48.85
N PRO A 585 -7.75 14.89 -49.87
CA PRO A 585 -7.78 16.05 -50.77
C PRO A 585 -9.21 16.22 -51.27
N ARG A 586 -9.82 17.37 -50.94
CA ARG A 586 -11.18 17.70 -51.40
C ARG A 586 -11.17 17.59 -52.92
N ALA A 587 -12.07 16.77 -53.46
CA ALA A 587 -12.32 16.77 -54.89
C ALA A 587 -12.66 18.20 -55.34
N PRO A 588 -12.24 18.64 -56.52
CA PRO A 588 -12.54 19.99 -57.00
C PRO A 588 -14.04 20.27 -56.93
N ALA A 589 -14.38 21.52 -56.59
CA ALA A 589 -15.77 21.96 -56.48
C ALA A 589 -16.48 21.73 -57.83
N LEU A 590 -17.56 20.95 -57.82
CA LEU A 590 -18.40 20.76 -59.00
C LEU A 590 -19.23 22.04 -59.21
N ASP A 591 -19.30 22.51 -60.45
CA ASP A 591 -20.22 23.59 -60.82
C ASP A 591 -21.68 23.13 -60.57
N PRO A 592 -22.58 24.01 -60.08
CA PRO A 592 -23.99 23.68 -59.85
C PRO A 592 -24.69 22.89 -60.96
N ARG A 593 -24.40 23.18 -62.25
CA ARG A 593 -24.99 22.42 -63.37
C ARG A 593 -24.44 20.99 -63.49
N ALA A 594 -23.21 20.75 -63.02
CA ALA A 594 -22.64 19.41 -62.95
C ALA A 594 -23.25 18.60 -61.79
N VAL A 595 -23.52 19.25 -60.65
CA VAL A 595 -24.21 18.64 -59.51
C VAL A 595 -25.63 18.22 -59.90
N GLU A 596 -26.38 19.10 -60.55
CA GLU A 596 -27.73 18.82 -61.05
C GLU A 596 -27.74 17.62 -62.01
N ARG A 597 -26.84 17.59 -63.00
CA ARG A 597 -26.73 16.48 -63.97
C ARG A 597 -26.38 15.15 -63.30
N LEU A 598 -25.44 15.15 -62.36
CA LEU A 598 -25.06 13.95 -61.60
C LEU A 598 -26.22 13.47 -60.73
N TYR A 599 -26.99 14.39 -60.16
CA TYR A 599 -28.15 14.05 -59.34
C TYR A 599 -29.24 13.40 -60.18
N GLN A 600 -29.55 13.97 -61.34
CA GLN A 600 -30.52 13.40 -62.29
C GLN A 600 -30.07 12.02 -62.80
N GLN A 601 -28.79 11.86 -63.18
CA GLN A 601 -28.25 10.55 -63.55
C GLN A 601 -28.36 9.52 -62.43
N GLY A 602 -28.08 9.92 -61.18
CA GLY A 602 -28.23 9.05 -60.02
C GLY A 602 -29.68 8.60 -59.81
N MET A 603 -30.63 9.52 -59.98
CA MET A 603 -32.06 9.22 -59.86
C MET A 603 -32.58 8.33 -61.00
N GLU A 604 -32.12 8.53 -62.23
CA GLU A 604 -32.46 7.66 -63.37
C GLU A 604 -31.93 6.23 -63.16
N ARG A 605 -30.69 6.09 -62.73
CA ARG A 605 -30.08 4.78 -62.41
C ARG A 605 -30.77 4.10 -61.23
N TYR A 606 -31.18 4.89 -60.24
CA TYR A 606 -31.98 4.39 -59.13
C TYR A 606 -33.35 3.86 -59.61
N ALA A 607 -34.02 4.58 -60.50
CA ALA A 607 -35.29 4.14 -61.08
C ALA A 607 -35.15 2.87 -61.94
N ARG A 608 -33.98 2.65 -62.55
CA ARG A 608 -33.65 1.42 -63.31
C ARG A 608 -33.17 0.25 -62.44
N GLY A 609 -33.07 0.43 -61.12
CA GLY A 609 -32.62 -0.61 -60.19
C GLY A 609 -31.09 -0.81 -60.15
N GLU A 610 -30.32 0.05 -60.81
CA GLU A 610 -28.85 0.00 -60.85
C GLU A 610 -28.25 0.64 -59.58
N LEU A 611 -28.52 0.04 -58.43
CA LEU A 611 -28.27 0.63 -57.11
C LEU A 611 -26.80 0.96 -56.82
N ASP A 612 -25.85 0.19 -57.36
CA ASP A 612 -24.41 0.48 -57.23
C ASP A 612 -24.00 1.71 -58.05
N GLN A 613 -24.52 1.82 -59.27
CA GLN A 613 -24.20 2.94 -60.15
C GLN A 613 -24.90 4.24 -59.70
N ALA A 614 -26.11 4.12 -59.15
CA ALA A 614 -26.82 5.22 -58.51
C ALA A 614 -26.09 5.72 -57.25
N ALA A 615 -25.62 4.80 -56.39
CA ALA A 615 -24.84 5.15 -55.20
C ALA A 615 -23.55 5.90 -55.59
N ALA A 616 -22.83 5.41 -56.60
CA ALA A 616 -21.61 6.07 -57.08
C ALA A 616 -21.84 7.50 -57.59
N ALA A 617 -22.98 7.78 -58.22
CA ALA A 617 -23.33 9.13 -58.68
C ALA A 617 -23.57 10.10 -57.50
N PHE A 618 -24.30 9.66 -56.47
CA PHE A 618 -24.55 10.47 -55.27
C PHE A 618 -23.29 10.63 -54.41
N GLU A 619 -22.45 9.60 -54.29
CA GLU A 619 -21.16 9.70 -53.59
C GLU A 619 -20.21 10.70 -54.25
N ARG A 620 -20.25 10.82 -55.58
CA ARG A 620 -19.45 11.81 -56.32
C ARG A 620 -19.89 13.25 -56.06
N ILE A 621 -21.20 13.48 -55.85
CA ILE A 621 -21.72 14.78 -55.41
C ILE A 621 -21.23 15.06 -53.98
N LEU A 622 -21.36 14.09 -53.08
CA LEU A 622 -20.98 14.25 -51.67
C LEU A 622 -19.47 14.39 -51.44
N ALA A 623 -18.64 13.87 -52.36
CA ALA A 623 -17.20 14.08 -52.36
C ALA A 623 -16.81 15.55 -52.62
N SER A 624 -17.65 16.30 -53.35
CA SER A 624 -17.46 17.72 -53.65
C SER A 624 -18.24 18.63 -52.67
N GLU A 625 -19.50 18.27 -52.39
CA GLU A 625 -20.41 18.97 -51.49
C GLU A 625 -20.91 18.04 -50.37
N PRO A 626 -20.16 17.85 -49.27
CA PRO A 626 -20.49 16.91 -48.21
C PRO A 626 -21.82 17.17 -47.48
N ARG A 627 -22.38 18.38 -47.64
CA ARG A 627 -23.64 18.83 -47.01
C ARG A 627 -24.81 18.87 -47.98
N ASN A 628 -24.69 18.30 -49.18
CA ASN A 628 -25.78 18.25 -50.16
C ASN A 628 -26.92 17.34 -49.65
N ALA A 629 -27.93 17.95 -49.05
CA ALA A 629 -29.04 17.25 -48.39
C ALA A 629 -29.84 16.31 -49.34
N PRO A 630 -30.10 16.68 -50.61
CA PRO A 630 -30.71 15.76 -51.57
C PRO A 630 -29.90 14.47 -51.79
N ALA A 631 -28.59 14.59 -52.04
CA ALA A 631 -27.73 13.43 -52.31
C ALA A 631 -27.59 12.51 -51.07
N LEU A 632 -27.53 13.08 -49.86
CA LEU A 632 -27.53 12.31 -48.61
C LEU A 632 -28.80 11.47 -48.45
N LYS A 633 -29.98 12.07 -48.68
CA LYS A 633 -31.27 11.36 -48.58
C LYS A 633 -31.39 10.24 -49.63
N ALA A 634 -30.94 10.49 -50.85
CA ALA A 634 -30.95 9.50 -51.92
C ALA A 634 -30.06 8.29 -51.59
N LEU A 635 -28.85 8.54 -51.06
CA LEU A 635 -27.91 7.49 -50.66
C LEU A 635 -28.44 6.67 -49.46
N GLU A 636 -29.06 7.31 -48.49
CA GLU A 636 -29.72 6.61 -47.38
C GLU A 636 -30.84 5.69 -47.87
N ARG A 637 -31.63 6.15 -48.85
CA ARG A 637 -32.69 5.34 -49.45
C ARG A 637 -32.14 4.09 -50.14
N ILE A 638 -31.04 4.22 -50.88
CA ILE A 638 -30.32 3.09 -51.51
C ILE A 638 -29.77 2.12 -50.46
N ARG A 639 -29.21 2.62 -49.36
CA ARG A 639 -28.66 1.76 -48.29
C ARG A 639 -29.76 0.99 -47.56
N ARG A 640 -30.95 1.58 -47.42
CA ARG A 640 -32.12 0.91 -46.83
C ARG A 640 -32.70 -0.17 -47.75
N SER A 641 -32.65 0.00 -49.07
CA SER A 641 -33.14 -1.02 -50.00
C SER A 641 -32.20 -2.22 -50.18
N ARG A 642 -31.02 -2.22 -49.54
CA ARG A 642 -30.06 -3.35 -49.53
C ARG A 642 -30.11 -4.20 -48.25
N ARG A 643 -30.88 -3.78 -47.24
CA ARG A 643 -31.18 -4.58 -46.04
C ARG A 643 -32.48 -5.34 -46.27
#